data_AF-A0A6J1F4U8-F1
#
_entry.id   AF-A0A6J1F4U8-F1
#
_cell.length_a   1.000
_cell.length_b   1.000
_cell.length_c   1.000
_cell.angle_alpha   90.00
_cell.angle_beta   90.00
_cell.angle_gamma   90.00
#
_symmetry.space_group_name_H-M   'P 1'
#
loop_
_entity.id
_entity.type
_entity.pdbx_description
1 polymer ?
#
loop_
_entity_poly.entity_id
_entity_poly.type
_entity_poly.pdbx_seq_one_letter_code
_entity_poly.pdbx_strand_id
1 'polypeptide(L)'
;MQGFPDVNGPPTLGQLQATMQAIELACSSIQMHINPSAAEATILSLRQSPHPYQTCQFILENSQVANARFQAAAAIRDAAIREWSFLTADVKRTLISFCLCYVMQHASSPERYVQAKVSAVAAQLMKRGWLDFEASEKESFFIQVNQSIHGVHGIDVQFCGVNFLESLVSEFSPSTSSAMGLPREFHEQCRRSLEQNYLKTFYCWAIDAAVSVTTVIVDSQTEVPEVKVCTAALRLMFQILNWDFRNAVGAKANISFYFAGVKDHGDSTKRSEYNLVQPGPAWRDVLISSGHISWLLNLYAALRQKFSCQAFWLDCPIAVSARKLIVQFCSLAGTIFHSDNGQMHENHLLQLLLGIIQWIDPPDAVSRAIESGKCESEMLDGCRALLSIATVTTPFAFDKLLKSIRPFGTLQLLSSLMGEVVKVLMTHNSDEETWSWQARDILLDSWAALLVPIERSGQNSLLPHEGISAAASLFALIVESELKAASASALDDSVESEYFQASVSAMDERLSAYALIARAAINVTVPFLIGLFTERLSKLNQGRGTMDLTETLEEIYSLLLIIGHVLADEVEGETPSVPNAIQSQFSDVMEAEKHPVVSLSSLVIRFCEQCLDHQTRASIFSPRLMESVVWFLSRWSSTYLLHPEEIITSNCNYGKEHDHFQTQHTRKVCYSFFGEHGQGIPILDVIICISATTLLSYPGEKDLHALTCNQLLRALVRQKHICNHLVSLDSWRNLTNAFDNEKKLFLLDSTHQRSLAQTLVRSASGVRNIESSNQ
;
A
#
# COMPACT_ATOMS: atom_id res chain seq x y z
N MET A 1 -12.26 -9.38 -51.56
CA MET A 1 -12.14 -7.92 -51.36
C MET A 1 -13.26 -7.25 -52.12
N GLN A 2 -14.35 -6.88 -51.44
CA GLN A 2 -15.35 -5.95 -51.97
C GLN A 2 -15.44 -4.84 -50.93
N GLY A 3 -14.86 -3.68 -51.25
CA GLY A 3 -15.02 -2.48 -50.43
C GLY A 3 -16.47 -2.01 -50.48
N PHE A 4 -16.95 -1.47 -49.37
CA PHE A 4 -18.26 -0.83 -49.31
C PHE A 4 -18.29 0.33 -50.30
N PRO A 5 -19.31 0.43 -51.17
CA PRO A 5 -19.35 1.48 -52.19
C PRO A 5 -19.59 2.85 -51.53
N ASP A 6 -18.66 3.79 -51.76
CA ASP A 6 -18.84 5.21 -51.50
C ASP A 6 -19.97 5.75 -52.39
N VAL A 7 -21.14 6.03 -51.80
CA VAL A 7 -22.22 6.73 -52.49
C VAL A 7 -22.78 7.80 -51.55
N ASN A 8 -22.75 9.05 -52.01
CA ASN A 8 -23.22 10.27 -51.33
C ASN A 8 -24.76 10.33 -51.15
N GLY A 9 -25.38 9.29 -50.57
CA GLY A 9 -26.80 9.24 -50.22
C GLY A 9 -27.06 8.25 -49.06
N PRO A 10 -28.20 8.34 -48.37
CA PRO A 10 -28.52 7.43 -47.28
C PRO A 10 -28.54 5.96 -47.79
N PRO A 11 -27.90 5.01 -47.08
CA PRO A 11 -27.81 3.63 -47.51
C PRO A 11 -29.20 3.01 -47.73
N THR A 12 -29.34 2.29 -48.84
CA THR A 12 -30.59 1.56 -49.16
C THR A 12 -30.76 0.35 -48.23
N LEU A 13 -32.00 -0.10 -48.02
CA LEU A 13 -32.29 -1.27 -47.18
C LEU A 13 -31.50 -2.52 -47.61
N GLY A 14 -31.32 -2.73 -48.92
CA GLY A 14 -30.53 -3.84 -49.45
C GLY A 14 -29.04 -3.74 -49.09
N GLN A 15 -28.47 -2.54 -49.08
CA GLN A 15 -27.08 -2.31 -48.65
C GLN A 15 -26.89 -2.53 -47.14
N LEU A 16 -27.87 -2.10 -46.33
CA LEU A 16 -27.88 -2.32 -44.88
C LEU A 16 -27.90 -3.83 -44.56
N GLN A 17 -28.79 -4.58 -45.21
CA GLN A 17 -28.88 -6.03 -45.05
C GLN A 17 -27.61 -6.76 -45.51
N ALA A 18 -27.06 -6.39 -46.66
CA ALA A 18 -25.82 -6.99 -47.16
C ALA A 18 -24.64 -6.74 -46.22
N THR A 19 -24.52 -5.53 -45.67
CA THR A 19 -23.46 -5.18 -44.72
C THR A 19 -23.63 -5.94 -43.41
N MET A 20 -24.85 -6.04 -42.88
CA MET A 20 -25.14 -6.85 -41.70
C MET A 20 -24.72 -8.30 -41.89
N GLN A 21 -25.14 -8.95 -42.98
CA GLN A 21 -24.79 -10.34 -43.30
C GLN A 21 -23.27 -10.54 -43.43
N ALA A 22 -22.56 -9.60 -44.05
CA ALA A 22 -21.10 -9.67 -44.16
C ALA A 22 -20.41 -9.61 -42.80
N ILE A 23 -20.91 -8.78 -41.88
CA ILE A 23 -20.36 -8.64 -40.52
C ILE A 23 -20.74 -9.84 -39.65
N GLU A 24 -21.96 -10.35 -39.74
CA GLU A 24 -22.38 -11.60 -39.09
C GLU A 24 -21.47 -12.76 -39.53
N LEU A 25 -21.25 -12.92 -40.84
CA LEU A 25 -20.36 -13.94 -41.39
C LEU A 25 -18.92 -13.77 -40.88
N ALA A 26 -18.38 -12.53 -40.90
CA ALA A 26 -17.04 -12.27 -40.39
C ALA A 26 -16.90 -12.62 -38.91
N CYS A 27 -17.89 -12.28 -38.07
CA CYS A 27 -17.89 -12.64 -36.66
C CYS A 27 -17.92 -14.17 -36.46
N SER A 28 -18.75 -14.90 -37.23
CA SER A 28 -18.79 -16.36 -37.19
C SER A 28 -17.48 -16.99 -37.66
N SER A 29 -16.86 -16.45 -38.70
CA SER A 29 -15.57 -16.90 -39.24
C SER A 29 -14.44 -16.77 -38.21
N ILE A 30 -14.38 -15.67 -37.44
CA ILE A 30 -13.41 -15.52 -36.35
C ILE A 30 -13.64 -16.57 -35.27
N GLN A 31 -14.89 -16.75 -34.85
CA GLN A 31 -15.24 -17.74 -33.81
C GLN A 31 -14.93 -19.18 -34.22
N MET A 32 -15.06 -19.50 -35.52
CA MET A 32 -14.75 -20.81 -36.07
C MET A 32 -13.27 -20.96 -36.51
N HIS A 33 -12.45 -19.92 -36.34
CA HIS A 33 -11.06 -19.86 -36.84
C HIS A 33 -10.92 -20.11 -38.36
N ILE A 34 -11.93 -19.73 -39.14
CA ILE A 34 -11.94 -19.87 -40.60
C ILE A 34 -11.52 -18.54 -41.22
N ASN A 35 -10.29 -18.49 -41.75
CA ASN A 35 -9.71 -17.30 -42.39
C ASN A 35 -9.86 -16.00 -41.55
N PRO A 36 -9.34 -15.97 -40.30
CA PRO A 36 -9.55 -14.86 -39.37
C PRO A 36 -9.05 -13.53 -39.91
N SER A 37 -7.95 -13.51 -40.67
CA SER A 37 -7.41 -12.29 -41.27
C SER A 37 -8.39 -11.57 -42.20
N ALA A 38 -9.12 -12.31 -43.04
CA ALA A 38 -10.11 -11.73 -43.95
C ALA A 38 -11.34 -11.23 -43.19
N ALA A 39 -11.75 -11.94 -42.15
CA ALA A 39 -12.86 -11.56 -41.29
C ALA A 39 -12.55 -10.30 -40.46
N GLU A 40 -11.35 -10.22 -39.89
CA GLU A 40 -10.85 -9.03 -39.20
C GLU A 40 -10.78 -7.83 -40.13
N ALA A 41 -10.26 -8.00 -41.35
CA ALA A 41 -10.24 -6.93 -42.35
C ALA A 41 -11.66 -6.42 -42.68
N THR A 42 -12.64 -7.32 -42.74
CA THR A 42 -14.06 -6.97 -42.97
C THR A 42 -14.62 -6.14 -41.80
N ILE A 43 -14.43 -6.57 -40.56
CA ILE A 43 -14.85 -5.80 -39.37
C ILE A 43 -14.12 -4.44 -39.31
N LEU A 44 -12.83 -4.42 -39.62
CA LEU A 44 -12.01 -3.22 -39.58
C LEU A 44 -12.44 -2.21 -40.65
N SER A 45 -12.86 -2.67 -41.83
CA SER A 45 -13.44 -1.81 -42.87
C SER A 45 -14.74 -1.14 -42.45
N LEU A 46 -15.59 -1.80 -41.64
CA LEU A 46 -16.78 -1.14 -41.06
C LEU A 46 -16.38 -0.03 -40.08
N ARG A 47 -15.31 -0.23 -39.29
CA ARG A 47 -14.85 0.79 -38.32
C ARG A 47 -14.22 2.00 -39.01
N GLN A 48 -13.58 1.78 -40.16
CA GLN A 48 -12.91 2.81 -40.94
C GLN A 48 -13.82 3.50 -41.96
N SER A 49 -15.00 2.96 -42.24
CA SER A 49 -15.91 3.58 -43.21
C SER A 49 -16.38 4.96 -42.72
N PRO A 50 -16.61 5.90 -43.64
CA PRO A 50 -17.12 7.22 -43.31
C PRO A 50 -18.60 7.13 -42.93
N HIS A 51 -19.02 7.80 -41.86
CA HIS A 51 -20.41 7.88 -41.42
C HIS A 51 -21.17 6.52 -41.30
N PRO A 52 -20.64 5.51 -40.59
CA PRO A 52 -21.24 4.17 -40.51
C PRO A 52 -22.51 4.10 -39.64
N TYR A 53 -22.96 5.22 -39.07
CA TYR A 53 -23.93 5.28 -37.99
C TYR A 53 -25.25 4.55 -38.31
N GLN A 54 -25.86 4.84 -39.45
CA GLN A 54 -27.13 4.22 -39.85
C GLN A 54 -26.98 2.71 -40.05
N THR A 55 -25.86 2.27 -40.63
CA THR A 55 -25.54 0.84 -40.80
C THR A 55 -25.34 0.15 -39.47
N CYS A 56 -24.61 0.76 -38.55
CA CYS A 56 -24.38 0.18 -37.23
C CYS A 56 -25.65 0.15 -36.36
N GLN A 57 -26.50 1.18 -36.43
CA GLN A 57 -27.82 1.19 -35.78
C GLN A 57 -28.70 0.05 -36.31
N PHE A 58 -28.73 -0.13 -37.64
CA PHE A 58 -29.45 -1.23 -38.27
C PHE A 58 -28.94 -2.60 -37.80
N ILE A 59 -27.63 -2.80 -37.73
CA ILE A 59 -27.03 -4.06 -37.22
C ILE A 59 -27.44 -4.26 -35.75
N LEU A 60 -27.38 -3.23 -34.91
CA LEU A 60 -27.73 -3.34 -33.49
C LEU A 60 -29.18 -3.79 -33.27
N GLU A 61 -30.12 -3.26 -34.06
CA GLU A 61 -31.55 -3.54 -33.94
C GLU A 61 -31.98 -4.88 -34.59
N ASN A 62 -31.29 -5.33 -35.65
CA ASN A 62 -31.79 -6.44 -36.49
C ASN A 62 -30.93 -7.71 -36.43
N SER A 63 -29.63 -7.59 -36.15
CA SER A 63 -28.70 -8.74 -36.16
C SER A 63 -29.00 -9.72 -35.04
N GLN A 64 -29.14 -10.99 -35.39
CA GLN A 64 -29.29 -12.06 -34.40
C GLN A 64 -27.94 -12.48 -33.80
N VAL A 65 -26.83 -12.16 -34.48
CA VAL A 65 -25.48 -12.44 -33.98
C VAL A 65 -25.02 -11.37 -32.99
N ALA A 66 -24.83 -11.76 -31.73
CA ALA A 66 -24.41 -10.85 -30.65
C ALA A 66 -23.02 -10.22 -30.87
N ASN A 67 -22.08 -10.97 -31.46
CA ASN A 67 -20.77 -10.45 -31.84
C ASN A 67 -20.87 -9.34 -32.91
N ALA A 68 -21.78 -9.46 -33.89
CA ALA A 68 -21.99 -8.42 -34.89
C ALA A 68 -22.56 -7.15 -34.26
N ARG A 69 -23.53 -7.29 -33.32
CA ARG A 69 -24.05 -6.17 -32.50
C ARG A 69 -22.92 -5.48 -31.71
N PHE A 70 -22.05 -6.26 -31.06
CA PHE A 70 -20.89 -5.74 -30.34
C PHE A 70 -19.91 -4.96 -31.26
N GLN A 71 -19.61 -5.50 -32.44
CA GLN A 71 -18.73 -4.83 -33.41
C GLN A 71 -19.36 -3.56 -33.98
N ALA A 72 -20.68 -3.56 -34.22
CA ALA A 72 -21.40 -2.36 -34.66
C ALA A 72 -21.34 -1.25 -33.61
N ALA A 73 -21.54 -1.57 -32.32
CA ALA A 73 -21.35 -0.59 -31.24
C ALA A 73 -19.90 -0.04 -31.21
N ALA A 74 -18.90 -0.90 -31.36
CA ALA A 74 -17.50 -0.48 -31.43
C ALA A 74 -17.22 0.45 -32.63
N ALA A 75 -17.82 0.16 -33.80
CA ALA A 75 -17.70 1.00 -34.98
C ALA A 75 -18.36 2.37 -34.80
N ILE A 76 -19.53 2.46 -34.14
CA ILE A 76 -20.16 3.76 -33.78
C ILE A 76 -19.17 4.61 -32.99
N ARG A 77 -18.55 4.04 -31.95
CA ARG A 77 -17.56 4.74 -31.12
C ARG A 77 -16.37 5.23 -31.95
N ASP A 78 -15.73 4.34 -32.69
CA ASP A 78 -14.49 4.64 -33.42
C ASP A 78 -14.73 5.72 -34.48
N ALA A 79 -15.85 5.63 -35.21
CA ALA A 79 -16.24 6.64 -36.18
C ALA A 79 -16.61 7.97 -35.51
N ALA A 80 -17.43 7.95 -34.45
CA ALA A 80 -17.86 9.17 -33.79
C ALA A 80 -16.71 9.93 -33.14
N ILE A 81 -15.75 9.25 -32.50
CA ILE A 81 -14.57 9.91 -31.90
C ILE A 81 -13.71 10.55 -33.00
N ARG A 82 -13.48 9.83 -34.11
CA ARG A 82 -12.68 10.29 -35.26
C ARG A 82 -13.33 11.49 -35.97
N GLU A 83 -14.65 11.45 -36.15
CA GLU A 83 -15.40 12.41 -36.97
C GLU A 83 -16.06 13.52 -36.13
N TRP A 84 -15.85 13.54 -34.81
CA TRP A 84 -16.63 14.35 -33.86
C TRP A 84 -16.72 15.84 -34.22
N SER A 85 -15.63 16.44 -34.72
CA SER A 85 -15.57 17.85 -35.12
C SER A 85 -16.43 18.18 -36.34
N PHE A 86 -16.76 17.17 -37.16
CA PHE A 86 -17.54 17.31 -38.39
C PHE A 86 -19.03 16.96 -38.20
N LEU A 87 -19.38 16.30 -37.10
CA LEU A 87 -20.77 15.95 -36.79
C LEU A 87 -21.56 17.17 -36.33
N THR A 88 -22.81 17.28 -36.81
CA THR A 88 -23.75 18.29 -36.33
C THR A 88 -24.18 18.01 -34.88
N ALA A 89 -24.61 19.03 -34.15
CA ALA A 89 -25.10 18.88 -32.78
C ALA A 89 -26.27 17.87 -32.68
N ASP A 90 -27.17 17.88 -33.66
CA ASP A 90 -28.31 16.95 -33.73
C ASP A 90 -27.86 15.49 -33.88
N VAL A 91 -26.88 15.21 -34.74
CA VAL A 91 -26.33 13.87 -34.92
C VAL A 91 -25.63 13.40 -33.64
N LYS A 92 -24.81 14.27 -33.02
CA LYS A 92 -24.14 13.96 -31.73
C LYS A 92 -25.16 13.55 -30.66
N ARG A 93 -26.22 14.34 -30.49
CA ARG A 93 -27.29 14.04 -29.51
C ARG A 93 -28.03 12.75 -29.87
N THR A 94 -28.41 12.58 -31.12
CA THR A 94 -29.19 11.41 -31.57
C THR A 94 -28.41 10.11 -31.40
N LEU A 95 -27.09 10.11 -31.63
CA LEU A 95 -26.24 8.94 -31.39
C LEU A 95 -26.22 8.53 -29.90
N ILE A 96 -26.07 9.51 -29.01
CA ILE A 96 -26.08 9.26 -27.55
C ILE A 96 -27.45 8.73 -27.13
N SER A 97 -28.53 9.41 -27.52
CA SER A 97 -29.90 8.99 -27.22
C SER A 97 -30.21 7.60 -27.77
N PHE A 98 -29.75 7.28 -28.98
CA PHE A 98 -29.93 5.95 -29.55
C PHE A 98 -29.29 4.87 -28.68
N CYS A 99 -28.02 5.04 -28.29
CA CYS A 99 -27.33 4.07 -27.45
C CYS A 99 -27.99 3.91 -26.08
N LEU A 100 -28.43 5.00 -25.46
CA LEU A 100 -29.19 4.97 -24.19
C LEU A 100 -30.51 4.22 -24.33
N CYS A 101 -31.32 4.56 -25.34
CA CYS A 101 -32.58 3.89 -25.63
C CYS A 101 -32.38 2.39 -25.88
N TYR A 102 -31.37 2.02 -26.67
CA TYR A 102 -31.05 0.63 -26.97
C TYR A 102 -30.78 -0.17 -25.69
N VAL A 103 -29.97 0.36 -24.79
CA VAL A 103 -29.63 -0.31 -23.53
C VAL A 103 -30.88 -0.53 -22.68
N MET A 104 -31.78 0.46 -22.61
CA MET A 104 -33.01 0.33 -21.81
C MET A 104 -34.03 -0.60 -22.46
N GLN A 105 -34.20 -0.56 -23.79
CA GLN A 105 -35.15 -1.42 -24.51
C GLN A 105 -34.74 -2.89 -24.51
N HIS A 106 -33.44 -3.16 -24.50
CA HIS A 106 -32.89 -4.52 -24.51
C HIS A 106 -32.34 -4.95 -23.14
N ALA A 107 -32.81 -4.35 -22.05
CA ALA A 107 -32.30 -4.58 -20.70
C ALA A 107 -32.38 -6.06 -20.24
N SER A 108 -33.41 -6.79 -20.70
CA SER A 108 -33.60 -8.22 -20.38
C SER A 108 -32.80 -9.18 -21.28
N SER A 109 -31.96 -8.67 -22.18
CA SER A 109 -31.13 -9.48 -23.09
C SER A 109 -30.13 -10.35 -22.31
N PRO A 110 -29.97 -11.64 -22.67
CA PRO A 110 -28.97 -12.50 -22.04
C PRO A 110 -27.53 -12.10 -22.39
N GLU A 111 -27.31 -11.39 -23.50
CA GLU A 111 -25.98 -11.01 -23.99
C GLU A 111 -25.44 -9.75 -23.29
N ARG A 112 -25.19 -9.86 -21.99
CA ARG A 112 -24.77 -8.74 -21.12
C ARG A 112 -23.52 -7.99 -21.61
N TYR A 113 -22.61 -8.68 -22.30
CA TYR A 113 -21.41 -8.03 -22.84
C TYR A 113 -21.72 -7.04 -23.97
N VAL A 114 -22.80 -7.24 -24.73
CA VAL A 114 -23.27 -6.30 -25.76
C VAL A 114 -23.86 -5.07 -25.06
N GLN A 115 -24.68 -5.28 -24.03
CA GLN A 115 -25.26 -4.19 -23.23
C GLN A 115 -24.15 -3.33 -22.58
N ALA A 116 -23.18 -3.97 -21.94
CA ALA A 116 -22.02 -3.28 -21.36
C ALA A 116 -21.24 -2.49 -22.43
N LYS A 117 -21.06 -3.05 -23.63
CA LYS A 117 -20.40 -2.35 -24.73
C LYS A 117 -21.18 -1.11 -25.17
N VAL A 118 -22.48 -1.22 -25.40
CA VAL A 118 -23.31 -0.08 -25.83
C VAL A 118 -23.37 1.00 -24.73
N SER A 119 -23.49 0.62 -23.46
CA SER A 119 -23.40 1.55 -22.32
C SER A 119 -22.06 2.30 -22.29
N ALA A 120 -20.94 1.60 -22.49
CA ALA A 120 -19.62 2.23 -22.55
C ALA A 120 -19.48 3.18 -23.74
N VAL A 121 -20.05 2.83 -24.90
CA VAL A 121 -20.09 3.72 -26.07
C VAL A 121 -20.89 4.98 -25.76
N ALA A 122 -22.09 4.85 -25.17
CA ALA A 122 -22.89 6.00 -24.75
C ALA A 122 -22.11 6.92 -23.79
N ALA A 123 -21.45 6.36 -22.77
CA ALA A 123 -20.59 7.10 -21.84
C ALA A 123 -19.44 7.84 -22.55
N GLN A 124 -18.79 7.19 -23.50
CA GLN A 124 -17.68 7.75 -24.29
C GLN A 124 -18.14 8.90 -25.18
N LEU A 125 -19.28 8.76 -25.86
CA LEU A 125 -19.85 9.83 -26.67
C LEU A 125 -20.30 11.01 -25.81
N MET A 126 -20.90 10.75 -24.64
CA MET A 126 -21.26 11.80 -23.69
C MET A 126 -20.03 12.55 -23.18
N LYS A 127 -18.96 11.85 -22.79
CA LYS A 127 -17.70 12.49 -22.37
C LYS A 127 -17.07 13.28 -23.53
N ARG A 128 -17.04 12.71 -24.74
CA ARG A 128 -16.46 13.35 -25.92
C ARG A 128 -17.15 14.67 -26.26
N GLY A 129 -18.47 14.75 -26.08
CA GLY A 129 -19.28 15.95 -26.25
C GLY A 129 -19.44 16.81 -25.01
N TRP A 130 -18.84 16.44 -23.87
CA TRP A 130 -19.18 17.03 -22.58
C TRP A 130 -19.01 18.55 -22.52
N LEU A 131 -17.99 19.08 -23.18
CA LEU A 131 -17.75 20.53 -23.25
C LEU A 131 -18.48 21.21 -24.42
N ASP A 132 -18.96 20.43 -25.40
CA ASP A 132 -19.74 20.93 -26.53
C ASP A 132 -21.22 21.16 -26.15
N PHE A 133 -21.75 20.35 -25.21
CA PHE A 133 -23.16 20.37 -24.83
C PHE A 133 -23.49 21.44 -23.79
N GLU A 134 -24.65 22.08 -23.95
CA GLU A 134 -25.25 22.93 -22.93
C GLU A 134 -25.72 22.12 -21.71
N ALA A 135 -25.99 22.81 -20.60
CA ALA A 135 -26.46 22.17 -19.37
C ALA A 135 -27.82 21.47 -19.57
N SER A 136 -28.73 22.11 -20.31
CA SER A 136 -30.06 21.59 -20.65
C SER A 136 -29.99 20.31 -21.50
N GLU A 137 -29.06 20.25 -22.44
CA GLU A 137 -28.84 19.07 -23.28
C GLU A 137 -28.34 17.88 -22.45
N LYS A 138 -27.38 18.11 -21.55
CA LYS A 138 -26.91 17.10 -20.60
C LYS A 138 -28.04 16.58 -19.72
N GLU A 139 -28.86 17.50 -19.19
CA GLU A 139 -29.99 17.19 -18.33
C GLU A 139 -31.04 16.32 -19.06
N SER A 140 -31.26 16.54 -20.36
CA SER A 140 -32.16 15.71 -21.16
C SER A 140 -31.76 14.23 -21.21
N PHE A 141 -30.47 13.91 -21.32
CA PHE A 141 -29.98 12.53 -21.26
C PHE A 141 -30.20 11.94 -19.86
N PHE A 142 -29.95 12.75 -18.83
CA PHE A 142 -30.03 12.32 -17.44
C PHE A 142 -31.47 12.10 -16.96
N ILE A 143 -32.47 12.80 -17.51
CA ILE A 143 -33.89 12.54 -17.22
C ILE A 143 -34.25 11.09 -17.58
N GLN A 144 -33.85 10.62 -18.77
CA GLN A 144 -34.11 9.26 -19.21
C GLN A 144 -33.42 8.24 -18.30
N VAL A 145 -32.16 8.47 -17.95
CA VAL A 145 -31.40 7.58 -17.06
C VAL A 145 -32.03 7.52 -15.66
N ASN A 146 -32.44 8.67 -15.11
CA ASN A 146 -33.07 8.72 -13.79
C ASN A 146 -34.42 7.97 -13.78
N GLN A 147 -35.24 8.13 -14.82
CA GLN A 147 -36.50 7.39 -14.96
C GLN A 147 -36.28 5.87 -14.98
N SER A 148 -35.22 5.40 -15.65
CA SER A 148 -34.82 3.99 -15.61
C SER A 148 -34.45 3.53 -14.19
N ILE A 149 -33.67 4.32 -13.45
CA ILE A 149 -33.19 4.00 -12.10
C ILE A 149 -34.31 3.95 -11.05
N HIS A 150 -35.39 4.71 -11.23
CA HIS A 150 -36.59 4.61 -10.38
C HIS A 150 -37.37 3.30 -10.56
N GLY A 151 -36.99 2.45 -11.52
CA GLY A 151 -37.53 1.09 -11.65
C GLY A 151 -38.96 1.01 -12.19
N VAL A 152 -39.53 2.12 -12.68
CA VAL A 152 -40.90 2.19 -13.25
C VAL A 152 -41.07 1.22 -14.43
N HIS A 153 -39.99 0.90 -15.13
CA HIS A 153 -39.97 0.02 -16.30
C HIS A 153 -39.43 -1.40 -16.01
N GLY A 154 -39.37 -1.79 -14.73
CA GLY A 154 -38.94 -3.12 -14.29
C GLY A 154 -37.47 -3.21 -13.87
N ILE A 155 -37.14 -4.31 -13.18
CA ILE A 155 -35.85 -4.53 -12.51
C ILE A 155 -34.67 -4.59 -13.48
N ASP A 156 -34.85 -5.12 -14.69
CA ASP A 156 -33.79 -5.16 -15.70
C ASP A 156 -33.39 -3.76 -16.18
N VAL A 157 -34.40 -2.91 -16.45
CA VAL A 157 -34.17 -1.51 -16.88
C VAL A 157 -33.55 -0.71 -15.74
N GLN A 158 -33.99 -0.97 -14.49
CA GLN A 158 -33.38 -0.38 -13.30
C GLN A 158 -31.89 -0.72 -13.19
N PHE A 159 -31.55 -2.00 -13.33
CA PHE A 159 -30.17 -2.48 -13.33
C PHE A 159 -29.34 -1.84 -14.45
N CYS A 160 -29.89 -1.73 -15.66
CA CYS A 160 -29.20 -1.11 -16.79
C CYS A 160 -28.96 0.39 -16.58
N GLY A 161 -29.91 1.11 -15.98
CA GLY A 161 -29.74 2.52 -15.60
C GLY A 161 -28.56 2.72 -14.64
N VAL A 162 -28.45 1.88 -13.60
CA VAL A 162 -27.34 1.93 -12.64
C VAL A 162 -26.00 1.58 -13.29
N ASN A 163 -25.92 0.51 -14.09
CA ASN A 163 -24.67 0.14 -14.78
C ASN A 163 -24.22 1.17 -15.83
N PHE A 164 -25.17 1.87 -16.45
CA PHE A 164 -24.84 2.97 -17.34
C PHE A 164 -24.12 4.09 -16.58
N LEU A 165 -24.62 4.49 -15.40
CA LEU A 165 -23.92 5.46 -14.55
C LEU A 165 -22.55 4.96 -14.08
N GLU A 166 -22.42 3.68 -13.73
CA GLU A 166 -21.13 3.05 -13.41
C GLU A 166 -20.14 3.18 -14.59
N SER A 167 -20.61 2.93 -15.81
CA SER A 167 -19.82 3.12 -17.04
C SER A 167 -19.45 4.59 -17.27
N LEU A 168 -20.38 5.51 -17.00
CA LEU A 168 -20.17 6.95 -17.16
C LEU A 168 -19.14 7.48 -16.15
N VAL A 169 -19.28 7.15 -14.87
CA VAL A 169 -18.31 7.54 -13.82
C VAL A 169 -16.93 6.96 -14.15
N SER A 170 -16.86 5.70 -14.57
CA SER A 170 -15.61 5.06 -15.02
C SER A 170 -14.94 5.82 -16.15
N GLU A 171 -15.72 6.20 -17.17
CA GLU A 171 -15.17 6.89 -18.33
C GLU A 171 -14.60 8.27 -17.98
N PHE A 172 -15.15 8.96 -16.98
CA PHE A 172 -14.64 10.27 -16.53
C PHE A 172 -13.42 10.18 -15.59
N SER A 173 -13.21 9.04 -14.94
CA SER A 173 -12.01 8.81 -14.11
C SER A 173 -10.75 8.70 -14.99
N PRO A 174 -9.63 9.36 -14.65
CA PRO A 174 -8.41 9.31 -15.47
C PRO A 174 -7.80 7.91 -15.64
N SER A 175 -7.86 7.06 -14.59
CA SER A 175 -7.27 5.72 -14.61
C SER A 175 -7.97 4.75 -15.58
N THR A 176 -9.23 5.02 -15.88
CA THR A 176 -10.09 4.16 -16.71
C THR A 176 -10.64 4.88 -17.95
N SER A 177 -10.22 6.13 -18.20
CA SER A 177 -10.64 6.92 -19.35
C SER A 177 -10.14 6.27 -20.64
N SER A 178 -11.02 6.17 -21.63
CA SER A 178 -10.61 5.76 -22.97
C SER A 178 -9.69 6.78 -23.63
N ALA A 179 -8.80 6.29 -24.50
CA ALA A 179 -7.94 7.14 -25.32
C ALA A 179 -8.78 7.83 -26.40
N MET A 180 -9.12 9.10 -26.18
CA MET A 180 -9.90 9.92 -27.13
C MET A 180 -9.02 10.75 -28.09
N GLY A 181 -7.69 10.71 -27.93
CA GLY A 181 -6.77 11.57 -28.68
C GLY A 181 -6.88 13.06 -28.33
N LEU A 182 -7.42 13.39 -27.15
CA LEU A 182 -7.62 14.76 -26.68
C LEU A 182 -6.57 15.16 -25.62
N PRO A 183 -6.29 16.46 -25.44
CA PRO A 183 -5.35 16.94 -24.43
C PRO A 183 -5.76 16.60 -22.99
N ARG A 184 -4.79 16.47 -22.08
CA ARG A 184 -5.04 16.19 -20.65
C ARG A 184 -5.97 17.22 -20.01
N GLU A 185 -5.88 18.48 -20.44
CA GLU A 185 -6.71 19.58 -19.96
C GLU A 185 -8.20 19.33 -20.21
N PHE A 186 -8.55 18.74 -21.37
CA PHE A 186 -9.93 18.37 -21.69
C PHE A 186 -10.45 17.35 -20.67
N HIS A 187 -9.71 16.27 -20.44
CA HIS A 187 -10.09 15.22 -19.50
C HIS A 187 -10.24 15.77 -18.08
N GLU A 188 -9.36 16.69 -17.68
CA GLU A 188 -9.40 17.32 -16.36
C GLU A 188 -10.59 18.28 -16.20
N GLN A 189 -10.97 19.01 -17.25
CA GLN A 189 -12.18 19.87 -17.24
C GLN A 189 -13.45 19.02 -17.14
N CYS A 190 -13.56 17.94 -17.91
CA CYS A 190 -14.67 16.99 -17.82
C CYS A 190 -14.78 16.40 -16.42
N ARG A 191 -13.65 15.94 -15.85
CA ARG A 191 -13.58 15.40 -14.48
C ARG A 191 -14.09 16.39 -13.44
N ARG A 192 -13.59 17.63 -13.46
CA ARG A 192 -14.02 18.71 -12.54
C ARG A 192 -15.51 18.98 -12.65
N SER A 193 -16.01 19.09 -13.88
CA SER A 193 -17.40 19.39 -14.16
C SER A 193 -18.33 18.26 -13.67
N LEU A 194 -17.95 16.99 -13.84
CA LEU A 194 -18.70 15.86 -13.32
C LEU A 194 -18.74 15.86 -11.79
N GLU A 195 -17.58 16.02 -11.15
CA GLU A 195 -17.43 16.03 -9.68
C GLU A 195 -18.28 17.12 -9.03
N GLN A 196 -18.27 18.33 -9.58
CA GLN A 196 -18.96 19.48 -9.01
C GLN A 196 -20.48 19.44 -9.23
N ASN A 197 -20.94 19.00 -10.40
CA ASN A 197 -22.32 19.23 -10.82
C ASN A 197 -23.21 17.98 -10.77
N TYR A 198 -22.64 16.77 -10.89
CA TYR A 198 -23.44 15.56 -11.13
C TYR A 198 -23.12 14.39 -10.21
N LEU A 199 -21.89 14.27 -9.71
CA LEU A 199 -21.46 13.09 -8.95
C LEU A 199 -22.29 12.86 -7.67
N LYS A 200 -22.65 13.93 -6.96
CA LYS A 200 -23.56 13.88 -5.80
C LYS A 200 -24.94 13.37 -6.19
N THR A 201 -25.47 13.85 -7.30
CA THR A 201 -26.79 13.44 -7.82
C THR A 201 -26.80 11.95 -8.19
N PHE A 202 -25.75 11.46 -8.85
CA PHE A 202 -25.65 10.04 -9.18
C PHE A 202 -25.54 9.14 -7.95
N TYR A 203 -24.85 9.61 -6.91
CA TYR A 203 -24.83 8.92 -5.64
C TYR A 203 -26.25 8.82 -5.04
N CYS A 204 -27.02 9.91 -5.04
CA CYS A 204 -28.41 9.91 -4.56
C CYS A 204 -29.29 8.92 -5.35
N TRP A 205 -29.17 8.88 -6.68
CA TRP A 205 -29.92 7.93 -7.49
C TRP A 205 -29.54 6.47 -7.20
N ALA A 206 -28.25 6.21 -6.93
CA ALA A 206 -27.79 4.88 -6.57
C ALA A 206 -28.37 4.42 -5.22
N ILE A 207 -28.33 5.27 -4.19
CA ILE A 207 -28.91 4.92 -2.88
C ILE A 207 -30.42 4.74 -2.97
N ASP A 208 -31.13 5.59 -3.71
CA ASP A 208 -32.58 5.46 -3.91
C ASP A 208 -32.94 4.12 -4.56
N ALA A 209 -32.17 3.69 -5.56
CA ALA A 209 -32.36 2.39 -6.21
C ALA A 209 -32.07 1.20 -5.29
N ALA A 210 -31.06 1.29 -4.42
CA ALA A 210 -30.76 0.24 -3.46
C ALA A 210 -31.84 0.16 -2.36
N VAL A 211 -32.29 1.31 -1.85
CA VAL A 211 -33.35 1.41 -0.84
C VAL A 211 -34.67 0.89 -1.40
N SER A 212 -35.01 1.22 -2.65
CA SER A 212 -36.29 0.81 -3.27
C SER A 212 -36.49 -0.71 -3.32
N VAL A 213 -35.40 -1.47 -3.37
CA VAL A 213 -35.43 -2.94 -3.46
C VAL A 213 -35.09 -3.65 -2.15
N THR A 214 -34.71 -2.90 -1.10
CA THR A 214 -34.21 -3.47 0.16
C THR A 214 -35.24 -4.36 0.85
N THR A 215 -36.48 -3.89 1.00
CA THR A 215 -37.54 -4.64 1.70
C THR A 215 -37.79 -5.99 1.05
N VAL A 216 -37.84 -6.05 -0.28
CA VAL A 216 -38.05 -7.30 -1.04
C VAL A 216 -36.89 -8.29 -0.81
N ILE A 217 -35.65 -7.79 -0.79
CA ILE A 217 -34.46 -8.62 -0.55
C ILE A 217 -34.46 -9.19 0.87
N VAL A 218 -34.81 -8.39 1.86
CA VAL A 218 -34.80 -8.78 3.28
C VAL A 218 -35.94 -9.74 3.59
N ASP A 219 -37.16 -9.48 3.12
CA ASP A 219 -38.35 -10.26 3.48
C ASP A 219 -38.45 -11.59 2.72
N SER A 220 -37.85 -11.69 1.53
CA SER A 220 -37.90 -12.92 0.73
C SER A 220 -37.13 -14.07 1.38
N GLN A 221 -37.62 -15.30 1.22
CA GLN A 221 -36.94 -16.53 1.68
C GLN A 221 -36.01 -17.13 0.61
N THR A 222 -36.11 -16.68 -0.64
CA THR A 222 -35.31 -17.17 -1.77
C THR A 222 -34.45 -16.07 -2.36
N GLU A 223 -33.56 -16.43 -3.29
CA GLU A 223 -32.87 -15.44 -4.13
C GLU A 223 -33.90 -14.71 -5.01
N VAL A 224 -33.75 -13.39 -5.10
CA VAL A 224 -34.67 -12.50 -5.82
C VAL A 224 -33.90 -11.64 -6.82
N PRO A 225 -34.46 -11.33 -8.00
CA PRO A 225 -33.75 -10.58 -9.05
C PRO A 225 -33.33 -9.18 -8.60
N GLU A 226 -34.00 -8.59 -7.60
CA GLU A 226 -33.69 -7.32 -6.95
C GLU A 226 -32.26 -7.24 -6.41
N VAL A 227 -31.67 -8.38 -6.01
CA VAL A 227 -30.29 -8.46 -5.50
C VAL A 227 -29.31 -7.85 -6.51
N LYS A 228 -29.52 -8.02 -7.82
CA LYS A 228 -28.61 -7.47 -8.85
C LYS A 228 -28.64 -5.94 -8.92
N VAL A 229 -29.80 -5.33 -8.68
CA VAL A 229 -29.96 -3.86 -8.64
C VAL A 229 -29.26 -3.32 -7.41
N CYS A 230 -29.53 -3.89 -6.23
CA CYS A 230 -28.89 -3.48 -4.99
C CYS A 230 -27.36 -3.64 -5.07
N THR A 231 -26.88 -4.76 -5.60
CA THR A 231 -25.45 -4.99 -5.84
C THR A 231 -24.86 -3.92 -6.77
N ALA A 232 -25.47 -3.66 -7.93
CA ALA A 232 -24.99 -2.65 -8.86
C ALA A 232 -24.95 -1.24 -8.23
N ALA A 233 -25.98 -0.89 -7.46
CA ALA A 233 -26.06 0.38 -6.77
C ALA A 233 -24.97 0.54 -5.69
N LEU A 234 -24.72 -0.49 -4.89
CA LEU A 234 -23.64 -0.50 -3.90
C LEU A 234 -22.27 -0.35 -4.55
N ARG A 235 -22.02 -1.02 -5.68
CA ARG A 235 -20.77 -0.87 -6.46
C ARG A 235 -20.61 0.54 -7.02
N LEU A 236 -21.68 1.13 -7.57
CA LEU A 236 -21.66 2.51 -8.06
C LEU A 236 -21.36 3.50 -6.93
N MET A 237 -22.01 3.36 -5.77
CA MET A 237 -21.72 4.18 -4.60
C MET A 237 -20.25 4.03 -4.17
N PHE A 238 -19.73 2.79 -4.10
CA PHE A 238 -18.33 2.53 -3.79
C PHE A 238 -17.37 3.16 -4.79
N GLN A 239 -17.66 3.05 -6.10
CA GLN A 239 -16.87 3.70 -7.14
C GLN A 239 -16.87 5.23 -6.99
N ILE A 240 -18.02 5.84 -6.72
CA ILE A 240 -18.14 7.27 -6.51
C ILE A 240 -17.35 7.73 -5.28
N LEU A 241 -17.37 6.96 -4.19
CA LEU A 241 -16.60 7.30 -2.99
C LEU A 241 -15.10 7.07 -3.18
N ASN A 242 -14.68 6.19 -4.09
CA ASN A 242 -13.27 6.06 -4.53
C ASN A 242 -12.86 7.11 -5.57
N TRP A 243 -13.74 8.08 -5.87
CA TRP A 243 -13.36 9.20 -6.70
C TRP A 243 -12.27 10.04 -6.01
N ASP A 244 -11.25 10.43 -6.77
CA ASP A 244 -10.15 11.23 -6.23
C ASP A 244 -10.56 12.72 -6.10
N PHE A 245 -11.31 13.06 -5.04
CA PHE A 245 -11.88 14.40 -4.82
C PHE A 245 -10.81 15.50 -4.75
N ARG A 246 -11.10 16.67 -5.34
CA ARG A 246 -10.16 17.80 -5.42
C ARG A 246 -10.10 18.66 -4.15
N ASN A 247 -11.12 18.58 -3.29
CA ASN A 247 -11.19 19.29 -2.01
C ASN A 247 -10.35 18.64 -0.90
N ALA A 248 -9.44 17.72 -1.24
CA ALA A 248 -8.43 17.21 -0.34
C ALA A 248 -7.42 18.32 0.00
N VAL A 249 -7.81 19.25 0.86
CA VAL A 249 -6.93 20.30 1.40
C VAL A 249 -5.82 19.60 2.18
N GLY A 250 -4.60 19.58 1.63
CA GLY A 250 -3.38 19.24 2.36
C GLY A 250 -3.14 17.77 2.73
N ALA A 251 -4.10 16.85 2.49
CA ALA A 251 -3.97 15.43 2.82
C ALA A 251 -3.67 14.51 1.61
N LYS A 252 -3.53 15.06 0.40
CA LYS A 252 -2.87 14.36 -0.72
C LYS A 252 -1.35 14.46 -0.61
N ALA A 253 -0.80 14.19 0.56
CA ALA A 253 0.34 13.30 0.50
C ALA A 253 -0.29 12.02 -0.04
N ASN A 254 0.18 11.51 -1.19
CA ASN A 254 0.02 10.10 -1.45
C ASN A 254 0.60 9.40 -0.21
N ILE A 255 -0.22 9.08 0.79
CA ILE A 255 0.12 8.12 1.82
C ILE A 255 -0.07 6.74 1.16
N SER A 256 0.60 6.54 0.02
CA SER A 256 1.45 5.38 -0.03
C SER A 256 2.35 5.59 1.18
N PHE A 257 2.34 4.66 2.13
CA PHE A 257 3.44 4.55 3.06
C PHE A 257 4.67 4.23 2.21
N TYR A 258 5.19 5.24 1.51
CA TYR A 258 6.53 5.27 0.99
C TYR A 258 7.38 5.20 2.26
N PHE A 259 7.67 3.98 2.71
CA PHE A 259 9.06 3.61 2.88
C PHE A 259 9.72 4.05 1.56
N ALA A 260 10.29 5.25 1.59
CA ALA A 260 10.94 5.82 0.42
C ALA A 260 12.04 4.83 0.03
N GLY A 261 12.02 4.31 -1.20
CA GLY A 261 13.19 3.55 -1.67
C GLY A 261 13.00 2.57 -2.82
N VAL A 262 11.84 1.91 -2.99
CA VAL A 262 11.74 0.89 -4.06
C VAL A 262 11.48 1.56 -5.41
N LYS A 263 12.50 1.53 -6.27
CA LYS A 263 12.38 1.80 -7.70
C LYS A 263 11.23 0.97 -8.26
N ASP A 264 10.37 1.64 -9.02
CA ASP A 264 9.37 1.07 -9.91
C ASP A 264 10.04 0.15 -10.95
N HIS A 265 10.39 -1.05 -10.52
CA HIS A 265 10.61 -2.21 -11.36
C HIS A 265 9.40 -3.11 -11.10
N GLY A 266 8.64 -3.33 -12.17
CA GLY A 266 7.31 -3.95 -12.15
C GLY A 266 7.24 -5.21 -11.30
N ASP A 267 6.05 -5.39 -10.71
CA ASP A 267 5.67 -6.34 -9.67
C ASP A 267 5.97 -5.88 -8.22
N SER A 268 5.49 -4.68 -7.86
CA SER A 268 5.23 -4.39 -6.44
C SER A 268 4.03 -5.22 -5.99
N THR A 269 4.25 -6.09 -5.00
CA THR A 269 3.20 -6.69 -4.16
C THR A 269 2.16 -5.62 -3.85
N LYS A 270 0.90 -5.91 -4.18
CA LYS A 270 -0.24 -4.99 -4.05
C LYS A 270 -0.37 -4.57 -2.58
N ARG A 271 0.25 -3.44 -2.20
CA ARG A 271 -0.03 -2.76 -0.93
C ARG A 271 -1.54 -2.56 -0.83
N SER A 272 -2.06 -2.57 0.39
CA SER A 272 -3.48 -2.42 0.63
C SER A 272 -3.93 -1.01 0.19
N GLU A 273 -4.31 -0.86 -1.08
CA GLU A 273 -4.77 0.40 -1.66
C GLU A 273 -6.00 0.87 -0.86
N TYR A 274 -5.81 1.84 0.03
CA TYR A 274 -6.90 2.53 0.69
C TYR A 274 -7.01 3.94 0.09
N ASN A 275 -8.19 4.28 -0.41
CA ASN A 275 -8.47 5.60 -0.93
C ASN A 275 -9.17 6.44 0.14
N LEU A 276 -8.54 7.55 0.52
CA LEU A 276 -9.10 8.50 1.46
C LEU A 276 -10.27 9.26 0.83
N VAL A 277 -11.43 9.29 1.50
CA VAL A 277 -12.65 9.91 0.96
C VAL A 277 -12.82 11.31 1.53
N GLN A 278 -12.55 12.34 0.72
CA GLN A 278 -12.62 13.76 1.15
C GLN A 278 -13.54 14.62 0.28
N PRO A 279 -14.85 14.32 0.22
CA PRO A 279 -15.82 15.20 -0.42
C PRO A 279 -15.96 16.53 0.33
N GLY A 280 -16.42 17.57 -0.38
CA GLY A 280 -16.65 18.89 0.22
C GLY A 280 -17.90 18.93 1.12
N PRO A 281 -18.14 20.05 1.83
CA PRO A 281 -19.26 20.22 2.76
C PRO A 281 -20.64 20.00 2.13
N ALA A 282 -20.74 20.20 0.80
CA ALA A 282 -21.96 19.97 0.02
C ALA A 282 -22.44 18.51 0.03
N TRP A 283 -21.64 17.55 0.48
CA TRP A 283 -22.01 16.13 0.58
C TRP A 283 -22.54 15.72 1.96
N ARG A 284 -22.49 16.61 2.96
CA ARG A 284 -22.83 16.30 4.36
C ARG A 284 -24.26 15.81 4.54
N ASP A 285 -25.21 16.48 3.90
CA ASP A 285 -26.63 16.11 3.92
C ASP A 285 -26.86 14.69 3.42
N VAL A 286 -26.07 14.25 2.44
CA VAL A 286 -26.20 12.94 1.79
C VAL A 286 -25.40 11.85 2.49
N LEU A 287 -24.18 12.10 2.96
CA LEU A 287 -23.32 11.04 3.53
C LEU A 287 -23.41 10.93 5.05
N ILE A 288 -23.76 12.01 5.75
CA ILE A 288 -23.79 12.05 7.22
C ILE A 288 -25.22 12.14 7.76
N SER A 289 -26.01 13.11 7.29
CA SER A 289 -27.32 13.43 7.90
C SER A 289 -28.49 12.56 7.43
N SER A 290 -28.31 11.77 6.37
CA SER A 290 -29.37 11.01 5.68
C SER A 290 -29.72 9.66 6.33
N GLY A 291 -28.91 9.17 7.27
CA GLY A 291 -29.07 7.83 7.85
C GLY A 291 -28.60 6.67 6.94
N HIS A 292 -27.92 6.95 5.83
CA HIS A 292 -27.43 5.93 4.89
C HIS A 292 -26.54 4.87 5.53
N ILE A 293 -25.67 5.28 6.46
CA ILE A 293 -24.77 4.36 7.16
C ILE A 293 -25.58 3.38 8.01
N SER A 294 -26.57 3.89 8.77
CA SER A 294 -27.47 3.05 9.55
C SER A 294 -28.21 2.05 8.66
N TRP A 295 -28.73 2.50 7.52
CA TRP A 295 -29.38 1.63 6.55
C TRP A 295 -28.43 0.56 6.02
N LEU A 296 -27.20 0.92 5.61
CA LEU A 296 -26.23 -0.02 5.05
C LEU A 296 -25.80 -1.09 6.05
N LEU A 297 -25.53 -0.69 7.30
CA LEU A 297 -25.19 -1.61 8.37
C LEU A 297 -26.36 -2.56 8.69
N ASN A 298 -27.59 -2.04 8.72
CA ASN A 298 -28.79 -2.85 8.94
C ASN A 298 -29.06 -3.82 7.78
N LEU A 299 -28.87 -3.39 6.53
CA LEU A 299 -28.95 -4.25 5.35
C LEU A 299 -27.95 -5.40 5.45
N TYR A 300 -26.68 -5.11 5.74
CA TYR A 300 -25.67 -6.15 5.89
C TYR A 300 -26.00 -7.11 7.06
N ALA A 301 -26.43 -6.58 8.21
CA ALA A 301 -26.84 -7.39 9.35
C ALA A 301 -28.03 -8.32 9.03
N ALA A 302 -29.03 -7.82 8.29
CA ALA A 302 -30.17 -8.62 7.85
C ALA A 302 -29.74 -9.73 6.88
N LEU A 303 -28.86 -9.43 5.92
CA LEU A 303 -28.30 -10.42 5.00
C LEU A 303 -27.49 -11.48 5.77
N ARG A 304 -26.68 -11.07 6.75
CA ARG A 304 -25.90 -11.96 7.60
C ARG A 304 -26.77 -12.94 8.39
N GLN A 305 -27.87 -12.45 8.98
CA GLN A 305 -28.82 -13.30 9.69
C GLN A 305 -29.56 -14.26 8.76
N LYS A 306 -30.00 -13.77 7.59
CA LYS A 306 -30.73 -14.56 6.60
C LYS A 306 -29.90 -15.72 6.04
N PHE A 307 -28.61 -15.49 5.78
CA PHE A 307 -27.74 -16.46 5.10
C PHE A 307 -26.73 -17.16 6.02
N SER A 308 -26.88 -17.05 7.34
CA SER A 308 -25.92 -17.60 8.32
C SER A 308 -25.61 -19.09 8.16
N CYS A 309 -26.55 -19.87 7.57
CA CYS A 309 -26.40 -21.30 7.36
C CYS A 309 -25.80 -21.68 5.99
N GLN A 310 -25.54 -20.71 5.10
CA GLN A 310 -25.00 -20.97 3.77
C GLN A 310 -23.48 -20.75 3.75
N ALA A 311 -22.71 -21.79 3.41
CA ALA A 311 -21.24 -21.76 3.53
C ALA A 311 -20.55 -20.61 2.75
N PHE A 312 -21.16 -20.09 1.69
CA PHE A 312 -20.54 -19.13 0.76
C PHE A 312 -21.23 -17.76 0.68
N TRP A 313 -22.14 -17.45 1.62
CA TRP A 313 -22.88 -16.18 1.54
C TRP A 313 -21.97 -14.95 1.66
N LEU A 314 -20.85 -15.07 2.38
CA LEU A 314 -19.90 -13.99 2.58
C LEU A 314 -19.32 -13.47 1.27
N ASP A 315 -19.15 -14.35 0.28
CA ASP A 315 -18.57 -13.98 -1.01
C ASP A 315 -19.61 -13.76 -2.10
N CYS A 316 -20.90 -13.73 -1.74
CA CYS A 316 -21.93 -13.35 -2.68
C CYS A 316 -21.78 -11.88 -3.09
N PRO A 317 -22.14 -11.50 -4.34
CA PRO A 317 -21.88 -10.16 -4.87
C PRO A 317 -22.43 -9.00 -4.02
N ILE A 318 -23.62 -9.17 -3.43
CA ILE A 318 -24.23 -8.15 -2.57
C ILE A 318 -23.48 -7.98 -1.25
N ALA A 319 -23.06 -9.08 -0.62
CA ALA A 319 -22.31 -9.04 0.64
C ALA A 319 -20.92 -8.40 0.44
N VAL A 320 -20.22 -8.78 -0.63
CA VAL A 320 -18.93 -8.18 -1.01
C VAL A 320 -19.09 -6.68 -1.28
N SER A 321 -20.11 -6.28 -2.05
CA SER A 321 -20.34 -4.87 -2.38
C SER A 321 -20.73 -4.05 -1.15
N ALA A 322 -21.53 -4.61 -0.23
CA ALA A 322 -21.88 -3.98 1.03
C ALA A 322 -20.66 -3.80 1.93
N ARG A 323 -19.83 -4.84 2.14
CA ARG A 323 -18.61 -4.73 2.96
C ARG A 323 -17.63 -3.72 2.40
N LYS A 324 -17.35 -3.75 1.09
CA LYS A 324 -16.49 -2.76 0.43
C LYS A 324 -16.97 -1.33 0.66
N LEU A 325 -18.28 -1.09 0.56
CA LEU A 325 -18.85 0.22 0.83
C LEU A 325 -18.74 0.61 2.31
N ILE A 326 -18.98 -0.32 3.26
CA ILE A 326 -18.79 -0.09 4.70
C ILE A 326 -17.32 0.29 4.99
N VAL A 327 -16.36 -0.46 4.45
CA VAL A 327 -14.91 -0.18 4.61
C VAL A 327 -14.55 1.19 4.02
N GLN A 328 -15.14 1.58 2.89
CA GLN A 328 -14.91 2.90 2.29
C GLN A 328 -15.46 4.04 3.14
N PHE A 329 -16.57 3.83 3.85
CA PHE A 329 -17.09 4.83 4.78
C PHE A 329 -16.17 5.05 5.99
N CYS A 330 -15.35 4.07 6.36
CA CYS A 330 -14.36 4.20 7.42
C CYS A 330 -13.23 5.17 7.08
N SER A 331 -12.99 5.48 5.79
CA SER A 331 -11.98 6.46 5.36
C SER A 331 -12.55 7.84 5.02
N LEU A 332 -13.83 8.10 5.36
CA LEU A 332 -14.45 9.40 5.18
C LEU A 332 -13.84 10.43 6.12
N ALA A 333 -13.27 11.50 5.58
CA ALA A 333 -12.57 12.53 6.33
C ALA A 333 -12.67 13.93 5.69
N GLY A 334 -12.11 14.93 6.36
CA GLY A 334 -11.97 16.29 5.84
C GLY A 334 -13.14 17.22 6.15
N THR A 335 -13.32 18.24 5.33
CA THR A 335 -14.24 19.37 5.59
C THR A 335 -15.74 19.00 5.56
N ILE A 336 -16.08 17.76 5.21
CA ILE A 336 -17.44 17.24 5.33
C ILE A 336 -17.91 17.22 6.79
N PHE A 337 -17.03 17.00 7.77
CA PHE A 337 -17.38 17.12 9.18
C PHE A 337 -17.36 18.59 9.62
N HIS A 338 -18.26 18.96 10.55
CA HIS A 338 -18.27 20.32 11.10
C HIS A 338 -17.00 20.57 11.95
N SER A 339 -16.69 21.83 12.24
CA SER A 339 -15.65 22.22 13.19
C SER A 339 -16.11 22.03 14.65
N ASP A 340 -16.73 20.90 14.97
CA ASP A 340 -17.31 20.58 16.28
C ASP A 340 -16.30 19.83 17.18
N ASN A 341 -15.03 20.23 17.11
CA ASN A 341 -13.89 19.53 17.75
C ASN A 341 -13.77 18.04 17.38
N GLY A 342 -14.37 17.62 16.26
CA GLY A 342 -14.27 16.25 15.75
C GLY A 342 -15.31 15.27 16.30
N GLN A 343 -16.26 15.71 17.14
CA GLN A 343 -17.24 14.81 17.77
C GLN A 343 -18.13 14.11 16.74
N MET A 344 -18.60 14.80 15.70
CA MET A 344 -19.39 14.19 14.62
C MET A 344 -18.59 13.11 13.87
N HIS A 345 -17.29 13.35 13.65
CA HIS A 345 -16.42 12.37 13.02
C HIS A 345 -16.19 11.16 13.93
N GLU A 346 -15.94 11.37 15.22
CA GLU A 346 -15.84 10.28 16.21
C GLU A 346 -17.12 9.42 16.23
N ASN A 347 -18.30 10.05 16.24
CA ASN A 347 -19.58 9.33 16.25
C ASN A 347 -19.78 8.51 14.96
N HIS A 348 -19.42 9.07 13.81
CA HIS A 348 -19.45 8.37 12.51
C HIS A 348 -18.57 7.11 12.52
N LEU A 349 -17.32 7.25 12.97
CA LEU A 349 -16.38 6.12 13.04
C LEU A 349 -16.82 5.08 14.07
N LEU A 350 -17.35 5.53 15.22
CA LEU A 350 -17.86 4.64 16.27
C LEU A 350 -19.03 3.79 15.75
N GLN A 351 -19.95 4.39 15.00
CA GLN A 351 -21.08 3.67 14.40
C GLN A 351 -20.60 2.58 13.42
N LEU A 352 -19.63 2.90 12.56
CA LEU A 352 -19.04 1.94 11.63
C LEU A 352 -18.31 0.81 12.37
N LEU A 353 -17.51 1.16 13.38
CA LEU A 353 -16.76 0.22 14.20
C LEU A 353 -17.70 -0.77 14.90
N LEU A 354 -18.82 -0.30 15.44
CA LEU A 354 -19.86 -1.16 16.03
C LEU A 354 -20.50 -2.09 14.99
N GLY A 355 -20.65 -1.63 13.74
CA GLY A 355 -21.19 -2.43 12.65
C GLY A 355 -20.29 -3.59 12.21
N ILE A 356 -18.97 -3.40 12.32
CA ILE A 356 -17.96 -4.40 11.90
C ILE A 356 -17.38 -5.21 13.06
N ILE A 357 -17.68 -4.88 14.32
CA ILE A 357 -17.01 -5.50 15.48
C ILE A 357 -17.11 -7.04 15.47
N GLN A 358 -18.26 -7.57 15.04
CA GLN A 358 -18.49 -9.02 14.95
C GLN A 358 -17.73 -9.72 13.81
N TRP A 359 -17.00 -8.97 12.99
CA TRP A 359 -16.11 -9.51 11.95
C TRP A 359 -14.74 -9.87 12.53
N ILE A 360 -14.34 -9.25 13.64
CA ILE A 360 -12.98 -9.26 14.17
C ILE A 360 -12.89 -9.57 15.67
N ASP A 361 -13.96 -9.41 16.45
CA ASP A 361 -13.98 -9.61 17.91
C ASP A 361 -14.92 -10.75 18.35
N PRO A 362 -14.49 -11.66 19.25
CA PRO A 362 -13.12 -11.81 19.75
C PRO A 362 -12.20 -12.50 18.72
N PRO A 363 -10.93 -12.06 18.55
CA PRO A 363 -10.06 -12.53 17.47
C PRO A 363 -9.85 -14.04 17.42
N ASP A 364 -9.69 -14.69 18.58
CA ASP A 364 -9.45 -16.13 18.68
C ASP A 364 -10.64 -16.97 18.23
N ALA A 365 -11.87 -16.48 18.44
CA ALA A 365 -13.07 -17.17 17.98
C ALA A 365 -13.24 -17.02 16.46
N VAL A 366 -12.90 -15.85 15.91
CA VAL A 366 -12.93 -15.60 14.46
C VAL A 366 -11.88 -16.44 13.76
N SER A 367 -10.64 -16.44 14.26
CA SER A 367 -9.53 -17.27 13.77
C SER A 367 -9.90 -18.76 13.74
N ARG A 368 -10.37 -19.32 14.86
CA ARG A 368 -10.82 -20.72 14.93
C ARG A 368 -11.98 -21.03 13.98
N ALA A 369 -12.89 -20.07 13.77
CA ALA A 369 -13.97 -20.26 12.80
C ALA A 369 -13.41 -20.37 11.37
N ILE A 370 -12.41 -19.56 11.01
CA ILE A 370 -11.74 -19.62 9.71
C ILE A 370 -11.01 -20.96 9.55
N GLU A 371 -10.25 -21.39 10.56
CA GLU A 371 -9.58 -22.70 10.58
C GLU A 371 -10.59 -23.87 10.44
N SER A 372 -11.82 -23.69 10.94
CA SER A 372 -12.91 -24.67 10.79
C SER A 372 -13.61 -24.64 9.41
N GLY A 373 -13.14 -23.80 8.48
CA GLY A 373 -13.66 -23.70 7.10
C GLY A 373 -14.61 -22.53 6.85
N LYS A 374 -14.74 -21.56 7.77
CA LYS A 374 -15.47 -20.31 7.50
C LYS A 374 -14.62 -19.40 6.60
N CYS A 375 -15.26 -18.70 5.67
CA CYS A 375 -14.59 -17.70 4.84
C CYS A 375 -13.99 -16.55 5.69
N GLU A 376 -12.75 -16.18 5.35
CA GLU A 376 -11.92 -15.14 5.95
C GLU A 376 -12.29 -13.71 5.53
N SER A 377 -13.17 -13.52 4.54
CA SER A 377 -13.50 -12.22 3.96
C SER A 377 -13.94 -11.17 4.99
N GLU A 378 -14.74 -11.53 6.01
CA GLU A 378 -15.13 -10.60 7.08
C GLU A 378 -13.90 -10.14 7.89
N MET A 379 -12.99 -11.07 8.23
CA MET A 379 -11.79 -10.78 9.01
C MET A 379 -10.87 -9.82 8.25
N LEU A 380 -10.62 -10.08 6.96
CA LEU A 380 -9.78 -9.22 6.12
C LEU A 380 -10.42 -7.84 5.91
N ASP A 381 -11.71 -7.77 5.61
CA ASP A 381 -12.41 -6.48 5.45
C ASP A 381 -12.50 -5.72 6.78
N GLY A 382 -12.60 -6.41 7.91
CA GLY A 382 -12.52 -5.81 9.24
C GLY A 382 -11.14 -5.22 9.55
N CYS A 383 -10.06 -5.91 9.16
CA CYS A 383 -8.70 -5.37 9.24
C CYS A 383 -8.55 -4.11 8.36
N ARG A 384 -9.07 -4.13 7.12
CA ARG A 384 -9.06 -2.97 6.22
C ARG A 384 -9.86 -1.79 6.77
N ALA A 385 -10.99 -2.07 7.43
CA ALA A 385 -11.75 -1.03 8.09
C ALA A 385 -10.99 -0.40 9.25
N LEU A 386 -10.27 -1.18 10.07
CA LEU A 386 -9.40 -0.64 11.13
C LEU A 386 -8.27 0.22 10.54
N LEU A 387 -7.65 -0.22 9.43
CA LEU A 387 -6.68 0.59 8.69
C LEU A 387 -7.28 1.93 8.25
N SER A 388 -8.45 1.90 7.60
CA SER A 388 -9.15 3.12 7.19
C SER A 388 -9.41 4.06 8.37
N ILE A 389 -9.90 3.55 9.51
CA ILE A 389 -10.13 4.35 10.73
C ILE A 389 -8.81 4.91 11.27
N ALA A 390 -7.75 4.11 11.31
CA ALA A 390 -6.43 4.52 11.78
C ALA A 390 -5.85 5.68 10.95
N THR A 391 -6.06 5.68 9.64
CA THR A 391 -5.54 6.72 8.73
C THR A 391 -6.21 8.08 8.89
N VAL A 392 -7.40 8.13 9.49
CA VAL A 392 -8.21 9.35 9.64
C VAL A 392 -8.33 9.83 11.10
N THR A 393 -7.64 9.16 12.03
CA THR A 393 -7.70 9.46 13.46
C THR A 393 -6.32 9.71 14.06
N THR A 394 -6.29 10.39 15.20
CA THR A 394 -5.12 10.40 16.07
C THR A 394 -5.12 9.13 16.93
N PRO A 395 -3.97 8.67 17.46
CA PRO A 395 -3.93 7.47 18.31
C PRO A 395 -4.86 7.54 19.54
N PHE A 396 -5.01 8.72 20.15
CA PHE A 396 -5.96 8.92 21.25
C PHE A 396 -7.42 8.80 20.80
N ALA A 397 -7.78 9.43 19.68
CA ALA A 397 -9.14 9.34 19.15
C ALA A 397 -9.47 7.91 18.73
N PHE A 398 -8.53 7.23 18.05
CA PHE A 398 -8.63 5.83 17.66
C PHE A 398 -8.95 4.94 18.87
N ASP A 399 -8.14 5.03 19.94
CA ASP A 399 -8.30 4.21 21.13
C ASP A 399 -9.62 4.48 21.88
N LYS A 400 -10.01 5.76 21.95
CA LYS A 400 -11.24 6.22 22.62
C LYS A 400 -12.51 5.62 22.00
N LEU A 401 -12.53 5.29 20.70
CA LEU A 401 -13.71 4.78 20.01
C LEU A 401 -14.33 3.60 20.79
N LEU A 402 -13.61 2.49 20.99
CA LEU A 402 -14.15 1.37 21.77
C LEU A 402 -14.22 1.62 23.27
N LYS A 403 -13.31 2.42 23.86
CA LYS A 403 -13.37 2.75 25.30
C LYS A 403 -14.69 3.39 25.72
N SER A 404 -15.37 4.06 24.78
CA SER A 404 -16.67 4.67 25.04
C SER A 404 -17.80 3.65 25.34
N ILE A 405 -17.64 2.38 24.95
CA ILE A 405 -18.69 1.34 25.03
C ILE A 405 -18.17 0.04 25.66
N ARG A 406 -16.88 -0.23 25.59
CA ARG A 406 -16.22 -1.47 26.03
C ARG A 406 -15.17 -1.18 27.11
N PRO A 407 -14.78 -2.18 27.92
CA PRO A 407 -13.75 -2.01 28.94
C PRO A 407 -12.33 -1.86 28.37
N PHE A 408 -12.15 -2.05 27.06
CA PHE A 408 -10.89 -1.92 26.37
C PHE A 408 -11.04 -0.97 25.17
N GLY A 409 -9.93 -0.36 24.77
CA GLY A 409 -9.87 0.55 23.63
C GLY A 409 -9.53 -0.12 22.32
N THR A 410 -9.63 0.65 21.24
CA THR A 410 -9.40 0.15 19.88
C THR A 410 -7.94 -0.25 19.65
N LEU A 411 -6.97 0.37 20.34
CA LEU A 411 -5.56 -0.06 20.26
C LEU A 411 -5.38 -1.46 20.86
N GLN A 412 -6.10 -1.77 21.95
CA GLN A 412 -6.05 -3.11 22.55
C GLN A 412 -6.69 -4.16 21.64
N LEU A 413 -7.76 -3.81 20.91
CA LEU A 413 -8.33 -4.69 19.88
C LEU A 413 -7.33 -4.92 18.74
N LEU A 414 -6.71 -3.86 18.21
CA LEU A 414 -5.70 -3.92 17.16
C LEU A 414 -4.53 -4.82 17.57
N SER A 415 -4.04 -4.66 18.81
CA SER A 415 -3.00 -5.51 19.38
C SER A 415 -3.42 -6.97 19.54
N SER A 416 -4.63 -7.22 20.02
CA SER A 416 -5.16 -8.59 20.17
C SER A 416 -5.33 -9.29 18.82
N LEU A 417 -5.78 -8.56 17.79
CA LEU A 417 -5.92 -9.05 16.43
C LEU A 417 -4.56 -9.44 15.83
N MET A 418 -3.59 -8.53 15.88
CA MET A 418 -2.25 -8.81 15.40
C MET A 418 -1.62 -9.97 16.17
N GLY A 419 -1.81 -10.03 17.48
CA GLY A 419 -1.31 -11.14 18.30
C GLY A 419 -1.92 -12.48 17.92
N GLU A 420 -3.21 -12.53 17.58
CA GLU A 420 -3.85 -13.75 17.09
C GLU A 420 -3.33 -14.15 15.70
N VAL A 421 -3.18 -13.19 14.79
CA VAL A 421 -2.59 -13.43 13.47
C VAL A 421 -1.16 -13.98 13.58
N VAL A 422 -0.34 -13.42 14.48
CA VAL A 422 1.02 -13.92 14.75
C VAL A 422 0.99 -15.36 15.26
N LYS A 423 0.08 -15.72 16.18
CA LYS A 423 -0.05 -17.11 16.64
C LYS A 423 -0.41 -18.08 15.51
N VAL A 424 -1.34 -17.70 14.63
CA VAL A 424 -1.74 -18.52 13.47
C VAL A 424 -0.55 -18.70 12.52
N LEU A 425 0.25 -17.66 12.30
CA LEU A 425 1.49 -17.77 11.51
C LEU A 425 2.51 -18.72 12.17
N MET A 426 2.59 -18.72 13.51
CA MET A 426 3.49 -19.62 14.25
C MET A 426 3.06 -21.09 14.27
N THR A 427 1.78 -21.39 14.00
CA THR A 427 1.25 -22.77 13.93
C THR A 427 1.29 -23.33 12.51
N HIS A 428 1.11 -22.48 11.50
CA HIS A 428 1.12 -22.86 10.09
C HIS A 428 2.42 -22.43 9.41
N ASN A 429 3.46 -23.26 9.51
CA ASN A 429 4.73 -23.10 8.78
C ASN A 429 4.61 -23.58 7.32
N SER A 430 3.62 -23.09 6.57
CA SER A 430 3.50 -23.38 5.14
C SER A 430 3.92 -22.17 4.31
N ASP A 431 4.65 -22.41 3.22
CA ASP A 431 5.04 -21.38 2.24
C ASP A 431 3.85 -20.82 1.42
N GLU A 432 2.64 -21.38 1.61
CA GLU A 432 1.42 -20.88 0.97
C GLU A 432 0.95 -19.58 1.65
N GLU A 433 0.70 -18.55 0.85
CA GLU A 433 0.07 -17.29 1.30
C GLU A 433 -1.34 -17.56 1.85
N THR A 434 -1.44 -17.69 3.17
CA THR A 434 -2.73 -17.84 3.86
C THR A 434 -3.36 -16.47 4.18
N TRP A 435 -4.61 -16.48 4.64
CA TRP A 435 -5.30 -15.26 5.08
C TRP A 435 -4.54 -14.48 6.17
N SER A 436 -3.75 -15.17 7.00
CA SER A 436 -3.01 -14.56 8.10
C SER A 436 -1.82 -13.71 7.60
N TRP A 437 -1.22 -14.05 6.45
CA TRP A 437 -0.22 -13.20 5.79
C TRP A 437 -0.82 -11.86 5.36
N GLN A 438 -1.97 -11.91 4.66
CA GLN A 438 -2.66 -10.69 4.24
C GLN A 438 -3.15 -9.87 5.45
N ALA A 439 -3.69 -10.51 6.47
CA ALA A 439 -4.13 -9.83 7.69
C ALA A 439 -2.96 -9.15 8.43
N ARG A 440 -1.80 -9.83 8.53
CA ARG A 440 -0.58 -9.26 9.12
C ARG A 440 -0.20 -7.96 8.45
N ASP A 441 -0.12 -7.95 7.13
CA ASP A 441 0.35 -6.79 6.38
C ASP A 441 -0.62 -5.61 6.51
N ILE A 442 -1.94 -5.85 6.43
CA ILE A 442 -2.97 -4.81 6.66
C ILE A 442 -2.90 -4.24 8.10
N LEU A 443 -2.67 -5.10 9.10
CA LEU A 443 -2.57 -4.68 10.49
C LEU A 443 -1.27 -3.92 10.77
N LEU A 444 -0.16 -4.28 10.12
CA LEU A 444 1.10 -3.52 10.16
C LEU A 444 0.93 -2.14 9.52
N ASP A 445 0.24 -2.05 8.39
CA ASP A 445 -0.13 -0.76 7.78
C ASP A 445 -0.97 0.09 8.76
N SER A 446 -1.87 -0.56 9.53
CA SER A 446 -2.70 0.12 10.53
C SER A 446 -1.87 0.69 11.68
N TRP A 447 -0.89 -0.07 12.18
CA TRP A 447 0.07 0.42 13.17
C TRP A 447 0.93 1.55 12.60
N ALA A 448 1.45 1.41 11.38
CA ALA A 448 2.24 2.44 10.73
C ALA A 448 1.46 3.75 10.56
N ALA A 449 0.18 3.69 10.20
CA ALA A 449 -0.71 4.85 10.09
C ALA A 449 -0.82 5.64 11.39
N LEU A 450 -0.84 4.95 12.53
CA LEU A 450 -0.92 5.58 13.85
C LEU A 450 0.44 6.09 14.34
N LEU A 451 1.52 5.37 14.05
CA LEU A 451 2.84 5.58 14.66
C LEU A 451 3.75 6.53 13.87
N VAL A 452 3.72 6.51 12.55
CA VAL A 452 4.55 7.41 11.71
C VAL A 452 4.31 8.89 12.01
N PRO A 453 3.06 9.37 12.20
CA PRO A 453 2.83 10.77 12.58
C PRO A 453 3.42 11.13 13.97
N ILE A 454 3.39 10.19 14.92
CA ILE A 454 3.99 10.38 16.25
C ILE A 454 5.50 10.52 16.12
N GLU A 455 6.13 9.63 15.34
CA GLU A 455 7.57 9.63 15.16
C GLU A 455 8.06 10.89 14.45
N ARG A 456 7.33 11.41 13.45
CA ARG A 456 7.71 12.63 12.72
C ARG A 456 7.47 13.92 13.51
N SER A 457 6.44 13.98 14.36
CA SER A 457 6.04 15.23 15.02
C SER A 457 6.93 15.62 16.21
N GLY A 458 7.69 14.68 16.79
CA GLY A 458 8.74 14.96 17.78
C GLY A 458 8.30 15.68 19.07
N GLN A 459 6.99 15.94 19.25
CA GLN A 459 6.41 16.64 20.39
C GLN A 459 5.24 15.84 20.96
N ASN A 460 5.22 15.58 22.28
CA ASN A 460 4.12 15.25 23.22
C ASN A 460 2.87 14.43 22.77
N SER A 461 2.74 13.95 21.54
CA SER A 461 1.70 13.03 21.12
C SER A 461 2.15 11.60 21.41
N LEU A 462 2.27 11.28 22.69
CA LEU A 462 2.52 9.92 23.12
C LEU A 462 1.30 9.06 22.83
N LEU A 463 1.49 7.76 22.61
CA LEU A 463 0.39 6.82 22.72
C LEU A 463 -0.24 6.90 24.13
N PRO A 464 -1.53 6.60 24.29
CA PRO A 464 -2.10 6.38 25.61
C PRO A 464 -1.36 5.22 26.32
N HIS A 465 -1.36 5.21 27.66
CA HIS A 465 -0.64 4.20 28.45
C HIS A 465 -1.02 2.77 28.08
N GLU A 466 -2.30 2.49 27.83
CA GLU A 466 -2.72 1.17 27.37
C GLU A 466 -2.17 0.83 25.98
N GLY A 467 -2.04 1.83 25.09
CA GLY A 467 -1.40 1.69 23.78
C GLY A 467 0.09 1.36 23.87
N ILE A 468 0.82 1.99 24.80
CA ILE A 468 2.23 1.67 25.08
C ILE A 468 2.35 0.23 25.60
N SER A 469 1.50 -0.17 26.55
CA SER A 469 1.50 -1.54 27.07
C SER A 469 1.16 -2.57 25.98
N ALA A 470 0.18 -2.27 25.13
CA ALA A 470 -0.22 -3.11 24.02
C ALA A 470 0.92 -3.27 23.00
N ALA A 471 1.58 -2.17 22.62
CA ALA A 471 2.74 -2.20 21.73
C ALA A 471 3.90 -3.02 22.32
N ALA A 472 4.19 -2.89 23.62
CA ALA A 472 5.24 -3.66 24.28
C ALA A 472 4.96 -5.17 24.27
N SER A 473 3.74 -5.58 24.66
CA SER A 473 3.35 -6.99 24.67
C SER A 473 3.30 -7.58 23.25
N LEU A 474 2.81 -6.81 22.28
CA LEU A 474 2.78 -7.22 20.89
C LEU A 474 4.19 -7.38 20.32
N PHE A 475 5.08 -6.42 20.56
CA PHE A 475 6.46 -6.51 20.09
C PHE A 475 7.18 -7.74 20.66
N ALA A 476 6.97 -8.06 21.95
CA ALA A 476 7.53 -9.27 22.54
C ALA A 476 7.06 -10.54 21.81
N LEU A 477 5.76 -10.65 21.51
CA LEU A 477 5.19 -11.78 20.76
C LEU A 477 5.73 -11.85 19.32
N ILE A 478 5.89 -10.71 18.65
CA ILE A 478 6.48 -10.64 17.30
C ILE A 478 7.93 -11.15 17.33
N VAL A 479 8.75 -10.67 18.28
CA VAL A 479 10.14 -11.12 18.40
C VAL A 479 10.21 -12.62 18.68
N GLU A 480 9.40 -13.14 19.61
CA GLU A 480 9.32 -14.59 19.87
C GLU A 480 8.94 -15.39 18.61
N SER A 481 8.00 -14.88 17.81
CA SER A 481 7.60 -15.48 16.54
C SER A 481 8.75 -15.50 15.52
N GLU A 482 9.43 -14.37 15.33
CA GLU A 482 10.54 -14.26 14.37
C GLU A 482 11.74 -15.12 14.80
N LEU A 483 12.01 -15.26 16.09
CA LEU A 483 13.06 -16.16 16.59
C LEU A 483 12.71 -17.63 16.39
N LYS A 484 11.45 -18.00 16.64
CA LYS A 484 10.97 -19.37 16.36
C LYS A 484 11.04 -19.70 14.88
N ALA A 485 10.67 -18.75 14.02
CA ALA A 485 10.79 -18.90 12.57
C ALA A 485 12.25 -19.04 12.14
N ALA A 486 13.15 -18.19 12.65
CA ALA A 486 14.58 -18.28 12.38
C ALA A 486 15.16 -19.64 12.79
N SER A 487 14.85 -20.12 14.01
CA SER A 487 15.29 -21.44 14.48
C SER A 487 14.74 -22.58 13.62
N ALA A 488 13.49 -22.50 13.17
CA ALA A 488 12.87 -23.55 12.36
C ALA A 488 13.46 -23.60 10.94
N SER A 489 13.83 -22.44 10.39
CA SER A 489 14.48 -22.33 9.07
C SER A 489 15.96 -22.66 9.07
N ALA A 490 16.58 -22.84 10.24
CA ALA A 490 18.04 -22.98 10.38
C ALA A 490 18.62 -24.20 9.65
N LEU A 491 17.79 -25.20 9.35
CA LEU A 491 18.19 -26.45 8.69
C LEU A 491 17.54 -26.61 7.31
N ASP A 492 16.89 -25.58 6.79
CA ASP A 492 16.22 -25.60 5.49
C ASP A 492 17.14 -25.09 4.38
N ASP A 493 17.64 -26.00 3.54
CA ASP A 493 18.58 -25.73 2.45
C ASP A 493 17.88 -25.37 1.11
N SER A 494 16.57 -25.12 1.12
CA SER A 494 15.77 -24.86 -0.09
C SER A 494 15.94 -23.43 -0.66
N VAL A 495 17.15 -23.08 -1.13
CA VAL A 495 17.41 -21.74 -1.69
C VAL A 495 17.12 -21.69 -3.20
N GLU A 496 15.94 -21.17 -3.58
CA GLU A 496 15.70 -20.69 -4.95
C GLU A 496 16.26 -19.27 -5.13
N SER A 497 17.37 -19.16 -5.88
CA SER A 497 18.19 -17.94 -6.03
C SER A 497 17.48 -16.74 -6.68
N GLU A 498 16.40 -16.93 -7.45
CA GLU A 498 15.70 -15.84 -8.15
C GLU A 498 14.64 -15.13 -7.28
N TYR A 499 14.24 -15.71 -6.15
CA TYR A 499 13.26 -15.15 -5.20
C TYR A 499 13.89 -14.33 -4.07
N PHE A 500 15.22 -14.35 -3.94
CA PHE A 500 15.94 -13.84 -2.77
C PHE A 500 15.84 -12.32 -2.60
N GLN A 501 16.00 -11.53 -3.66
CA GLN A 501 16.03 -10.05 -3.55
C GLN A 501 14.65 -9.46 -3.19
N ALA A 502 13.57 -9.99 -3.76
CA ALA A 502 12.21 -9.57 -3.44
C ALA A 502 11.83 -9.96 -2.00
N SER A 503 12.28 -11.13 -1.55
CA SER A 503 12.11 -11.60 -0.16
C SER A 503 12.86 -10.72 0.84
N VAL A 504 14.10 -10.32 0.54
CA VAL A 504 14.89 -9.42 1.40
C VAL A 504 14.25 -8.03 1.52
N SER A 505 13.77 -7.44 0.42
CA SER A 505 13.06 -6.15 0.48
C SER A 505 11.75 -6.24 1.25
N ALA A 506 10.96 -7.30 1.06
CA ALA A 506 9.73 -7.52 1.84
C ALA A 506 10.01 -7.71 3.34
N MET A 507 11.11 -8.39 3.67
CA MET A 507 11.55 -8.55 5.06
C MET A 507 11.98 -7.21 5.68
N ASP A 508 12.72 -6.37 4.96
CA ASP A 508 13.15 -5.06 5.46
C ASP A 508 11.95 -4.11 5.72
N GLU A 509 10.96 -4.09 4.83
CA GLU A 509 9.71 -3.34 5.04
C GLU A 509 8.97 -3.83 6.31
N ARG A 510 8.87 -5.15 6.49
CA ARG A 510 8.25 -5.76 7.67
C ARG A 510 8.96 -5.39 8.97
N LEU A 511 10.29 -5.54 9.00
CA LEU A 511 11.10 -5.20 10.17
C LEU A 511 11.05 -3.70 10.50
N SER A 512 10.95 -2.85 9.48
CA SER A 512 10.72 -1.42 9.66
C SER A 512 9.39 -1.12 10.33
N ALA A 513 8.31 -1.82 9.97
CA ALA A 513 7.02 -1.70 10.64
C ALA A 513 7.07 -2.22 12.10
N TYR A 514 7.77 -3.32 12.36
CA TYR A 514 7.98 -3.83 13.72
C TYR A 514 8.78 -2.84 14.59
N ALA A 515 9.76 -2.14 14.02
CA ALA A 515 10.51 -1.13 14.73
C ALA A 515 9.66 0.06 15.16
N LEU A 516 8.65 0.47 14.39
CA LEU A 516 7.67 1.47 14.83
C LEU A 516 6.95 1.03 16.10
N ILE A 517 6.46 -0.22 16.13
CA ILE A 517 5.80 -0.81 17.30
C ILE A 517 6.76 -0.90 18.49
N ALA A 518 8.03 -1.26 18.24
CA ALA A 518 9.04 -1.30 19.29
C ALA A 518 9.29 0.09 19.89
N ARG A 519 9.43 1.11 19.03
CA ARG A 519 9.71 2.51 19.40
C ARG A 519 8.55 3.16 20.13
N ALA A 520 7.31 2.75 19.84
CA ALA A 520 6.12 3.14 20.60
C ALA A 520 6.20 2.78 22.10
N ALA A 521 6.98 1.77 22.47
CA ALA A 521 7.21 1.35 23.85
C ALA A 521 8.71 1.15 24.17
N ILE A 522 9.55 2.06 23.66
CA ILE A 522 11.02 1.91 23.67
C ILE A 522 11.61 1.68 25.07
N ASN A 523 10.99 2.25 26.11
CA ASN A 523 11.39 2.10 27.50
C ASN A 523 11.24 0.67 28.04
N VAL A 524 10.38 -0.14 27.42
CA VAL A 524 10.17 -1.56 27.75
C VAL A 524 10.88 -2.46 26.74
N THR A 525 10.82 -2.12 25.45
CA THR A 525 11.29 -2.99 24.36
C THR A 525 12.81 -3.05 24.24
N VAL A 526 13.54 -1.95 24.51
CA VAL A 526 15.02 -1.98 24.51
C VAL A 526 15.58 -2.85 25.64
N PRO A 527 15.16 -2.71 26.91
CA PRO A 527 15.55 -3.64 27.97
C PRO A 527 15.22 -5.10 27.66
N PHE A 528 14.07 -5.37 27.05
CA PHE A 528 13.70 -6.71 26.60
C PHE A 528 14.69 -7.28 25.57
N LEU A 529 15.07 -6.49 24.56
CA LEU A 529 16.07 -6.88 23.56
C LEU A 529 17.46 -7.11 24.18
N ILE A 530 17.87 -6.31 25.17
CA ILE A 530 19.12 -6.54 25.92
C ILE A 530 19.08 -7.92 26.60
N GLY A 531 17.97 -8.24 27.27
CA GLY A 531 17.77 -9.52 27.94
C GLY A 531 17.88 -10.70 26.97
N LEU A 532 17.14 -10.65 25.86
CA LEU A 532 17.14 -11.70 24.84
C LEU A 532 18.52 -11.89 24.20
N PHE A 533 19.16 -10.80 23.77
CA PHE A 533 20.46 -10.89 23.13
C PHE A 533 21.52 -11.43 24.09
N THR A 534 21.50 -10.99 25.35
CA THR A 534 22.41 -11.53 26.40
C THR A 534 22.17 -13.02 26.63
N GLU A 535 20.90 -13.45 26.68
CA GLU A 535 20.56 -14.87 26.83
C GLU A 535 21.13 -15.70 25.67
N ARG A 536 20.96 -15.25 24.41
CA ARG A 536 21.50 -15.95 23.24
C ARG A 536 23.02 -15.98 23.21
N LEU A 537 23.69 -14.87 23.56
CA LEU A 537 25.15 -14.85 23.71
C LEU A 537 25.63 -15.81 24.81
N SER A 538 24.87 -15.96 25.89
CA SER A 538 25.21 -16.92 26.95
C SER A 538 25.12 -18.37 26.47
N LYS A 539 24.08 -18.72 25.70
CA LYS A 539 23.93 -20.04 25.07
C LYS A 539 25.07 -20.31 24.09
N LEU A 540 25.41 -19.31 23.26
CA LEU A 540 26.52 -19.40 22.31
C LEU A 540 27.86 -19.68 23.01
N ASN A 541 28.13 -19.01 24.13
CA ASN A 541 29.36 -19.22 24.90
C ASN A 541 29.40 -20.57 25.63
N GLN A 542 28.27 -21.08 26.10
CA GLN A 542 28.17 -22.38 26.77
C GLN A 542 28.26 -23.56 25.79
N GLY A 543 27.77 -23.41 24.56
CA GLY A 543 27.70 -24.48 23.56
C GLY A 543 28.99 -24.71 22.75
N ARG A 544 30.06 -23.93 22.97
CA ARG A 544 31.34 -24.04 22.22
C ARG A 544 31.90 -25.47 22.30
N GLY A 545 31.73 -26.24 21.21
CA GLY A 545 32.37 -27.55 21.00
C GLY A 545 31.54 -28.80 21.32
N THR A 546 30.29 -28.68 21.81
CA THR A 546 29.51 -29.86 22.26
C THR A 546 28.06 -29.92 21.76
N MET A 547 27.49 -28.80 21.28
CA MET A 547 26.11 -28.69 20.79
C MET A 547 26.08 -28.04 19.41
N ASP A 548 25.06 -28.38 18.60
CA ASP A 548 24.77 -27.65 17.37
C ASP A 548 24.31 -26.23 17.72
N LEU A 549 24.99 -25.23 17.14
CA LEU A 549 24.76 -23.80 17.39
C LEU A 549 23.92 -23.15 16.29
N THR A 550 23.57 -23.88 15.24
CA THR A 550 22.93 -23.33 14.03
C THR A 550 21.65 -22.56 14.34
N GLU A 551 20.74 -23.15 15.14
CA GLU A 551 19.50 -22.48 15.57
C GLU A 551 19.79 -21.18 16.35
N THR A 552 20.74 -21.21 17.29
CA THR A 552 21.11 -20.03 18.09
C THR A 552 21.77 -18.94 17.22
N LEU A 553 22.53 -19.33 16.20
CA LEU A 553 23.14 -18.39 15.26
C LEU A 553 22.09 -17.71 14.37
N GLU A 554 21.08 -18.44 13.91
CA GLU A 554 19.95 -17.86 13.16
C GLU A 554 19.08 -16.94 14.03
N GLU A 555 18.87 -17.30 15.31
CA GLU A 555 18.23 -16.40 16.27
C GLU A 555 19.05 -15.11 16.49
N ILE A 556 20.38 -15.20 16.61
CA ILE A 556 21.27 -14.03 16.72
C ILE A 556 21.21 -13.18 15.45
N TYR A 557 21.23 -13.81 14.27
CA TYR A 557 21.07 -13.13 12.98
C TYR A 557 19.76 -12.32 12.95
N SER A 558 18.63 -12.95 13.30
CA SER A 558 17.33 -12.28 13.36
C SER A 558 17.30 -11.14 14.39
N LEU A 559 17.88 -11.34 15.58
CA LEU A 559 18.00 -10.29 16.60
C LEU A 559 18.83 -9.10 16.12
N LEU A 560 19.93 -9.31 15.38
CA LEU A 560 20.75 -8.21 14.85
C LEU A 560 19.95 -7.33 13.89
N LEU A 561 19.14 -7.95 13.03
CA LEU A 561 18.27 -7.22 12.11
C LEU A 561 17.20 -6.41 12.88
N ILE A 562 16.49 -7.07 13.80
CA ILE A 562 15.47 -6.42 14.64
C ILE A 562 16.08 -5.25 15.43
N ILE A 563 17.19 -5.47 16.13
CA ILE A 563 17.86 -4.42 16.92
C ILE A 563 18.32 -3.26 16.01
N GLY A 564 18.87 -3.56 14.83
CA GLY A 564 19.26 -2.54 13.86
C GLY A 564 18.10 -1.64 13.44
N HIS A 565 16.95 -2.21 13.07
CA HIS A 565 15.76 -1.43 12.73
C HIS A 565 15.22 -0.65 13.94
N VAL A 566 15.21 -1.23 15.15
CA VAL A 566 14.72 -0.52 16.34
C VAL A 566 15.58 0.70 16.67
N LEU A 567 16.90 0.58 16.55
CA LEU A 567 17.85 1.63 16.94
C LEU A 567 18.10 2.68 15.88
N ALA A 568 17.97 2.38 14.59
CA ALA A 568 18.34 3.30 13.52
C ALA A 568 17.43 3.19 12.29
N ASP A 569 17.20 4.34 11.67
CA ASP A 569 16.48 4.43 10.38
C ASP A 569 17.42 4.15 9.20
N GLU A 570 16.83 3.97 8.02
CA GLU A 570 17.58 3.75 6.79
C GLU A 570 18.30 5.03 6.33
N VAL A 571 19.41 4.85 5.60
CA VAL A 571 20.29 5.95 5.15
C VAL A 571 19.97 6.31 3.69
N GLU A 572 18.83 6.94 3.44
CA GLU A 572 18.46 7.42 2.10
C GLU A 572 18.50 8.95 1.99
N GLY A 573 19.42 9.48 1.18
CA GLY A 573 19.49 10.90 0.80
C GLY A 573 20.03 11.85 1.89
N GLU A 574 19.47 11.81 3.09
CA GLU A 574 19.82 12.67 4.24
C GLU A 574 20.74 11.97 5.24
N THR A 575 21.28 12.73 6.20
CA THR A 575 22.04 12.15 7.32
C THR A 575 21.04 11.65 8.36
N PRO A 576 21.01 10.35 8.68
CA PRO A 576 20.03 9.82 9.63
C PRO A 576 20.30 10.40 11.03
N SER A 577 19.24 10.60 11.80
CA SER A 577 19.29 11.04 13.18
C SER A 577 18.77 9.96 14.11
N VAL A 578 19.15 10.02 15.39
CA VAL A 578 18.57 9.13 16.41
C VAL A 578 17.04 9.17 16.35
N PRO A 579 16.33 8.02 16.28
CA PRO A 579 14.88 7.99 16.28
C PRO A 579 14.25 8.82 17.41
N ASN A 580 13.19 9.57 17.12
CA ASN A 580 12.58 10.52 18.06
C ASN A 580 12.03 9.85 19.34
N ALA A 581 11.59 8.59 19.24
CA ALA A 581 11.16 7.80 20.39
C ALA A 581 12.29 7.63 21.43
N ILE A 582 13.52 7.37 20.98
CA ILE A 582 14.69 7.27 21.85
C ILE A 582 14.97 8.62 22.51
N GLN A 583 14.87 9.72 21.75
CA GLN A 583 15.13 11.06 22.27
C GLN A 583 14.18 11.47 23.41
N SER A 584 12.90 11.11 23.27
CA SER A 584 11.82 11.54 24.18
C SER A 584 11.68 10.70 25.45
N GLN A 585 11.93 9.38 25.39
CA GLN A 585 11.61 8.46 26.50
C GLN A 585 12.74 8.25 27.51
N PHE A 586 13.98 8.65 27.18
CA PHE A 586 15.14 8.48 28.07
C PHE A 586 15.74 9.82 28.53
N SER A 587 14.94 10.91 28.56
CA SER A 587 15.38 12.26 28.93
C SER A 587 16.04 12.35 30.31
N ASP A 588 15.65 11.46 31.23
CA ASP A 588 16.07 11.50 32.63
C ASP A 588 17.39 10.73 32.89
N VAL A 589 17.91 10.02 31.89
CA VAL A 589 19.13 9.21 32.03
C VAL A 589 20.35 10.03 31.65
N MET A 590 21.03 10.58 32.66
CA MET A 590 22.19 11.45 32.46
C MET A 590 23.52 10.70 32.25
N GLU A 591 23.64 9.48 32.78
CA GLU A 591 24.86 8.68 32.68
C GLU A 591 24.79 7.75 31.46
N ALA A 592 25.76 7.87 30.55
CA ALA A 592 25.82 7.05 29.34
C ALA A 592 25.81 5.53 29.62
N GLU A 593 26.48 5.10 30.69
CA GLU A 593 26.56 3.69 31.10
C GLU A 593 25.20 3.11 31.55
N LYS A 594 24.29 3.98 31.99
CA LYS A 594 22.93 3.59 32.41
C LYS A 594 21.91 3.74 31.28
N HIS A 595 22.30 4.31 30.13
CA HIS A 595 21.40 4.56 29.01
C HIS A 595 21.12 3.27 28.23
N PRO A 596 19.88 2.76 28.16
CA PRO A 596 19.59 1.44 27.58
C PRO A 596 20.03 1.28 26.12
N VAL A 597 19.92 2.33 25.31
CA VAL A 597 20.39 2.31 23.91
C VAL A 597 21.91 2.25 23.82
N VAL A 598 22.64 2.90 24.73
CA VAL A 598 24.10 2.84 24.77
C VAL A 598 24.53 1.44 25.20
N SER A 599 23.86 0.87 26.20
CA SER A 599 24.10 -0.50 26.67
C SER A 599 23.83 -1.55 25.59
N LEU A 600 22.69 -1.47 24.89
CA LEU A 600 22.36 -2.37 23.80
C LEU A 600 23.33 -2.23 22.62
N SER A 601 23.63 -0.99 22.19
CA SER A 601 24.60 -0.73 21.12
C SER A 601 25.99 -1.29 21.49
N SER A 602 26.45 -1.03 22.71
CA SER A 602 27.75 -1.53 23.20
C SER A 602 27.79 -3.05 23.27
N LEU A 603 26.68 -3.69 23.67
CA LEU A 603 26.56 -5.15 23.71
C LEU A 603 26.68 -5.76 22.31
N VAL A 604 25.99 -5.18 21.32
CA VAL A 604 26.06 -5.63 19.92
C VAL A 604 27.46 -5.39 19.34
N ILE A 605 28.04 -4.20 19.53
CA ILE A 605 29.38 -3.88 19.02
C ILE A 605 30.44 -4.82 19.61
N ARG A 606 30.38 -5.11 20.91
CA ARG A 606 31.27 -6.09 21.56
C ARG A 606 31.11 -7.49 21.00
N PHE A 607 29.90 -7.89 20.60
CA PHE A 607 29.69 -9.14 19.89
C PHE A 607 30.35 -9.10 18.50
N CYS A 608 30.12 -8.04 17.73
CA CYS A 608 30.73 -7.86 16.40
C CYS A 608 32.27 -7.89 16.46
N GLU A 609 32.88 -7.28 17.48
CA GLU A 609 34.34 -7.27 17.69
C GLU A 609 34.94 -8.68 17.82
N GLN A 610 34.17 -9.67 18.27
CA GLN A 610 34.65 -11.05 18.40
C GLN A 610 35.02 -11.70 17.06
N CYS A 611 34.55 -11.17 15.92
CA CYS A 611 34.94 -11.69 14.60
C CYS A 611 36.40 -11.37 14.23
N LEU A 612 37.05 -10.47 14.97
CA LEU A 612 38.46 -10.15 14.79
C LEU A 612 39.37 -11.27 15.33
N ASP A 613 38.93 -12.00 16.35
CA ASP A 613 39.63 -13.18 16.85
C ASP A 613 39.48 -14.36 15.87
N HIS A 614 40.62 -14.93 15.44
CA HIS A 614 40.63 -15.97 14.41
C HIS A 614 39.87 -17.24 14.85
N GLN A 615 39.98 -17.64 16.11
CA GLN A 615 39.34 -18.87 16.61
C GLN A 615 37.82 -18.70 16.70
N THR A 616 37.37 -17.55 17.20
CA THR A 616 35.95 -17.21 17.31
C THR A 616 35.33 -16.98 15.94
N ARG A 617 36.04 -16.31 15.02
CA ARG A 617 35.59 -16.11 13.63
C ARG A 617 35.32 -17.45 12.93
N ALA A 618 36.26 -18.37 13.00
CA ALA A 618 36.14 -19.67 12.32
C ALA A 618 35.03 -20.56 12.89
N SER A 619 34.56 -20.32 14.12
CA SER A 619 33.53 -21.14 14.78
C SER A 619 32.13 -20.54 14.78
N ILE A 620 32.01 -19.20 14.76
CA ILE A 620 30.73 -18.50 14.97
C ILE A 620 30.32 -17.67 13.75
N PHE A 621 31.27 -17.02 13.07
CA PHE A 621 30.97 -15.99 12.07
C PHE A 621 30.92 -16.57 10.65
N SER A 622 29.79 -17.18 10.30
CA SER A 622 29.48 -17.55 8.91
C SER A 622 29.37 -16.31 8.01
N PRO A 623 29.49 -16.44 6.67
CA PRO A 623 29.27 -15.33 5.74
C PRO A 623 27.94 -14.61 5.98
N ARG A 624 26.84 -15.36 6.12
CA ARG A 624 25.50 -14.84 6.39
C ARG A 624 25.41 -14.05 7.70
N LEU A 625 25.99 -14.56 8.79
CA LEU A 625 26.03 -13.80 10.04
C LEU A 625 26.88 -12.54 9.87
N MET A 626 27.98 -12.62 9.11
CA MET A 626 28.84 -11.48 8.84
C MET A 626 28.13 -10.40 8.02
N GLU A 627 27.22 -10.77 7.12
CA GLU A 627 26.35 -9.83 6.40
C GLU A 627 25.46 -9.04 7.35
N SER A 628 24.79 -9.70 8.30
CA SER A 628 23.96 -9.00 9.30
C SER A 628 24.75 -8.05 10.20
N VAL A 629 25.99 -8.41 10.54
CA VAL A 629 26.91 -7.54 11.32
C VAL A 629 27.31 -6.32 10.50
N VAL A 630 27.73 -6.50 9.25
CA VAL A 630 28.10 -5.37 8.36
C VAL A 630 26.90 -4.46 8.12
N TRP A 631 25.72 -5.05 7.89
CA TRP A 631 24.46 -4.33 7.73
C TRP A 631 24.11 -3.52 8.98
N PHE A 632 24.20 -4.14 10.17
CA PHE A 632 23.94 -3.46 11.44
C PHE A 632 24.90 -2.29 11.65
N LEU A 633 26.21 -2.53 11.50
CA LEU A 633 27.23 -1.50 11.67
C LEU A 633 27.07 -0.35 10.67
N SER A 634 26.66 -0.64 9.43
CA SER A 634 26.40 0.37 8.40
C SER A 634 25.27 1.31 8.82
N ARG A 635 24.14 0.72 9.25
CA ARG A 635 22.95 1.46 9.71
C ARG A 635 23.22 2.24 11.00
N TRP A 636 23.85 1.59 11.98
CA TRP A 636 24.15 2.15 13.28
C TRP A 636 25.20 3.28 13.20
N SER A 637 26.31 3.06 12.49
CA SER A 637 27.39 4.06 12.41
C SER A 637 26.92 5.35 11.73
N SER A 638 26.06 5.24 10.73
CA SER A 638 25.50 6.40 10.04
C SER A 638 24.69 7.32 10.97
N THR A 639 24.11 6.75 12.03
CA THR A 639 23.24 7.44 12.99
C THR A 639 23.97 7.94 14.24
N TYR A 640 24.87 7.12 14.80
CA TYR A 640 25.44 7.35 16.14
C TYR A 640 26.92 7.74 16.15
N LEU A 641 27.69 7.36 15.14
CA LEU A 641 29.15 7.43 15.20
C LEU A 641 29.67 8.85 14.90
N LEU A 642 30.46 9.39 15.83
CA LEU A 642 31.24 10.64 15.65
C LEU A 642 30.43 11.86 15.18
N HIS A 643 29.15 11.95 15.54
CA HIS A 643 28.29 13.03 15.05
C HIS A 643 28.78 14.43 15.48
N PRO A 644 28.79 15.46 14.61
CA PRO A 644 29.45 16.74 14.89
C PRO A 644 28.83 17.54 16.05
N GLU A 645 29.67 18.05 16.96
CA GLU A 645 29.23 18.88 18.10
C GLU A 645 28.57 20.22 17.69
N GLU A 646 28.91 20.77 16.52
CA GLU A 646 28.32 22.01 15.98
C GLU A 646 26.82 21.83 15.64
N ILE A 647 26.39 20.63 15.26
CA ILE A 647 24.97 20.32 14.99
C ILE A 647 24.21 20.11 16.30
N ILE A 648 24.91 19.64 17.36
CA ILE A 648 24.37 19.52 18.72
C ILE A 648 24.00 20.90 19.28
N THR A 649 24.71 21.96 18.85
CA THR A 649 24.53 23.35 19.32
C THR A 649 23.72 24.25 18.38
N SER A 650 23.66 23.97 17.08
CA SER A 650 22.92 24.81 16.10
C SER A 650 21.40 24.69 16.19
N ASN A 651 20.87 23.55 16.63
CA ASN A 651 19.44 23.37 16.92
C ASN A 651 18.99 24.05 18.24
N CYS A 652 19.90 24.74 18.94
CA CYS A 652 19.64 25.43 20.21
C CYS A 652 19.07 26.86 20.06
N ASN A 653 19.03 27.43 18.84
CA ASN A 653 18.79 28.87 18.66
C ASN A 653 17.43 29.28 18.04
N TYR A 654 16.43 28.40 17.98
CA TYR A 654 15.06 28.83 17.66
C TYR A 654 14.18 28.80 18.92
N GLY A 655 13.94 30.00 19.46
CA GLY A 655 13.30 30.23 20.74
C GLY A 655 11.89 29.65 20.87
N LYS A 656 11.71 28.83 21.91
CA LYS A 656 10.51 28.68 22.76
C LYS A 656 10.93 27.90 24.01
N GLU A 657 11.17 28.66 25.08
CA GLU A 657 11.76 28.21 26.35
C GLU A 657 10.71 27.48 27.21
N HIS A 658 10.81 26.16 27.32
CA HIS A 658 10.69 25.38 28.57
C HIS A 658 10.63 23.86 28.30
N ASP A 659 9.96 23.38 27.25
CA ASP A 659 9.85 21.93 26.93
C ASP A 659 11.01 21.37 26.08
N HIS A 660 11.80 22.23 25.43
CA HIS A 660 12.90 21.80 24.56
C HIS A 660 14.19 21.40 25.29
N PHE A 661 14.34 21.72 26.58
CA PHE A 661 15.59 21.40 27.31
C PHE A 661 15.78 19.91 27.55
N GLN A 662 14.70 19.15 27.83
CA GLN A 662 14.79 17.73 28.25
C GLN A 662 15.06 16.77 27.08
N THR A 663 14.42 16.97 25.92
CA THR A 663 14.64 16.16 24.70
C THR A 663 16.04 16.33 24.09
N GLN A 664 16.70 17.46 24.37
CA GLN A 664 18.06 17.76 23.90
C GLN A 664 19.15 17.00 24.68
N HIS A 665 18.87 16.53 25.90
CA HIS A 665 19.84 15.84 26.75
C HIS A 665 20.13 14.39 26.31
N THR A 666 19.12 13.61 25.96
CA THR A 666 19.29 12.21 25.51
C THR A 666 20.19 12.11 24.27
N ARG A 667 19.94 13.00 23.29
CA ARG A 667 20.74 13.12 22.06
C ARG A 667 22.21 13.45 22.41
N LYS A 668 22.42 14.32 23.39
CA LYS A 668 23.75 14.67 23.88
C LYS A 668 24.45 13.50 24.56
N VAL A 669 23.75 12.68 25.36
CA VAL A 669 24.35 11.50 26.01
C VAL A 669 24.81 10.48 24.98
N CYS A 670 23.95 10.08 24.04
CA CYS A 670 24.32 9.12 22.98
C CYS A 670 25.47 9.64 22.10
N TYR A 671 25.38 10.89 21.63
CA TYR A 671 26.41 11.46 20.76
C TYR A 671 27.70 11.81 21.48
N SER A 672 27.68 12.15 22.77
CA SER A 672 28.91 12.34 23.54
C SER A 672 29.62 11.00 23.77
N PHE A 673 28.87 9.93 24.09
CA PHE A 673 29.46 8.61 24.30
C PHE A 673 30.03 8.01 23.02
N PHE A 674 29.33 8.11 21.89
CA PHE A 674 29.82 7.64 20.58
C PHE A 674 30.56 8.73 19.78
N GLY A 675 30.88 9.85 20.44
CA GLY A 675 31.55 11.01 19.85
C GLY A 675 33.08 10.95 19.94
N GLU A 676 33.73 12.03 19.49
CA GLU A 676 35.19 12.16 19.42
C GLU A 676 35.88 11.94 20.77
N HIS A 677 35.29 12.47 21.85
CA HIS A 677 35.83 12.39 23.20
C HIS A 677 35.38 11.16 24.00
N GLY A 678 34.55 10.30 23.40
CA GLY A 678 34.03 9.07 24.00
C GLY A 678 34.65 7.81 23.39
N GLN A 679 33.80 6.82 23.12
CA GLN A 679 34.14 5.56 22.45
C GLN A 679 34.07 5.64 20.92
N GLY A 680 33.78 6.81 20.33
CA GLY A 680 33.60 6.95 18.88
C GLY A 680 34.83 6.55 18.05
N ILE A 681 36.03 7.02 18.43
CA ILE A 681 37.27 6.69 17.69
C ILE A 681 37.63 5.20 17.83
N PRO A 682 37.65 4.60 19.03
CA PRO A 682 37.86 3.16 19.18
C PRO A 682 36.87 2.30 18.38
N ILE A 683 35.58 2.67 18.39
CA ILE A 683 34.55 1.93 17.64
C ILE A 683 34.76 2.09 16.13
N LEU A 684 35.15 3.27 15.65
CA LEU A 684 35.52 3.47 14.24
C LEU A 684 36.67 2.53 13.84
N ASP A 685 37.70 2.41 14.68
CA ASP A 685 38.83 1.49 14.44
C ASP A 685 38.39 0.03 14.35
N VAL A 686 37.52 -0.41 15.27
CA VAL A 686 36.91 -1.75 15.23
C VAL A 686 36.13 -1.96 13.93
N ILE A 687 35.31 -1.01 13.49
CA ILE A 687 34.54 -1.10 12.24
C ILE A 687 35.47 -1.26 11.02
N ILE A 688 36.59 -0.53 10.97
CA ILE A 688 37.57 -0.67 9.89
C ILE A 688 38.26 -2.04 9.95
N CYS A 689 38.62 -2.53 11.13
CA CYS A 689 39.20 -3.86 11.29
C CYS A 689 38.22 -4.97 10.84
N ILE A 690 36.92 -4.83 11.15
CA ILE A 690 35.87 -5.74 10.69
C ILE A 690 35.76 -5.68 9.17
N SER A 691 35.74 -4.47 8.58
CA SER A 691 35.69 -4.28 7.12
C SER A 691 36.89 -4.91 6.41
N ALA A 692 38.09 -4.80 6.98
CA ALA A 692 39.28 -5.48 6.46
C ALA A 692 39.14 -7.01 6.58
N THR A 693 38.60 -7.48 7.71
CA THR A 693 38.38 -8.91 7.96
C THR A 693 37.39 -9.52 6.97
N THR A 694 36.30 -8.83 6.64
CA THR A 694 35.32 -9.32 5.65
C THR A 694 35.98 -9.47 4.27
N LEU A 695 36.70 -8.45 3.80
CA LEU A 695 37.35 -8.45 2.49
C LEU A 695 38.52 -9.46 2.36
N LEU A 696 39.22 -9.77 3.46
CA LEU A 696 40.43 -10.62 3.44
C LEU A 696 40.20 -12.07 3.86
N SER A 697 39.18 -12.33 4.69
CA SER A 697 38.93 -13.65 5.29
C SER A 697 37.77 -14.42 4.65
N TYR A 698 36.93 -13.77 3.82
CA TYR A 698 35.76 -14.39 3.18
C TYR A 698 35.84 -14.31 1.63
N PRO A 699 36.87 -14.90 1.01
CA PRO A 699 37.04 -14.81 -0.44
C PRO A 699 35.88 -15.48 -1.18
N GLY A 700 35.31 -14.80 -2.17
CA GLY A 700 34.21 -15.31 -3.00
C GLY A 700 32.80 -14.89 -2.58
N GLU A 701 32.62 -14.37 -1.36
CA GLU A 701 31.31 -13.94 -0.82
C GLU A 701 30.88 -12.59 -1.41
N LYS A 702 30.17 -12.62 -2.54
CA LYS A 702 29.88 -11.40 -3.31
C LYS A 702 28.97 -10.43 -2.55
N ASP A 703 27.94 -10.92 -1.86
CA ASP A 703 26.94 -10.10 -1.19
C ASP A 703 27.52 -9.44 0.06
N LEU A 704 28.27 -10.18 0.88
CA LEU A 704 29.07 -9.63 1.98
C LEU A 704 30.04 -8.53 1.53
N HIS A 705 30.76 -8.74 0.43
CA HIS A 705 31.65 -7.72 -0.14
C HIS A 705 30.88 -6.50 -0.67
N ALA A 706 29.69 -6.71 -1.27
CA ALA A 706 28.83 -5.64 -1.73
C ALA A 706 28.36 -4.77 -0.55
N LEU A 707 27.89 -5.37 0.54
CA LEU A 707 27.49 -4.67 1.77
C LEU A 707 28.66 -3.87 2.35
N THR A 708 29.84 -4.50 2.45
CA THR A 708 31.04 -3.86 3.03
C THR A 708 31.46 -2.64 2.20
N CYS A 709 31.62 -2.80 0.89
CA CYS A 709 32.14 -1.75 0.02
C CYS A 709 31.09 -0.66 -0.29
N ASN A 710 29.85 -1.05 -0.59
CA ASN A 710 28.84 -0.13 -1.12
C ASN A 710 27.99 0.52 -0.05
N GLN A 711 27.83 -0.11 1.13
CA GLN A 711 27.03 0.43 2.23
C GLN A 711 27.93 0.92 3.36
N LEU A 712 28.62 0.02 4.08
CA LEU A 712 29.36 0.36 5.30
C LEU A 712 30.48 1.38 5.06
N LEU A 713 31.49 1.02 4.26
CA LEU A 713 32.64 1.88 4.01
C LEU A 713 32.24 3.19 3.32
N ARG A 714 31.30 3.09 2.37
CA ARG A 714 30.77 4.26 1.68
C ARG A 714 30.04 5.21 2.61
N ALA A 715 29.28 4.71 3.58
CA ALA A 715 28.57 5.53 4.56
C ALA A 715 29.55 6.33 5.43
N LEU A 716 30.62 5.69 5.90
CA LEU A 716 31.66 6.34 6.72
C LEU A 716 32.32 7.52 5.97
N VAL A 717 32.75 7.31 4.72
CA VAL A 717 33.46 8.35 3.96
C VAL A 717 32.57 9.44 3.34
N ARG A 718 31.23 9.30 3.41
CA ARG A 718 30.31 10.39 3.06
C ARG A 718 30.38 11.53 4.07
N GLN A 719 30.77 11.24 5.30
CA GLN A 719 30.79 12.19 6.39
C GLN A 719 32.21 12.76 6.57
N LYS A 720 32.42 14.02 6.15
CA LYS A 720 33.75 14.66 6.16
C LYS A 720 34.43 14.65 7.54
N HIS A 721 33.66 14.75 8.62
CA HIS A 721 34.20 14.73 9.98
C HIS A 721 34.77 13.34 10.35
N ILE A 722 34.10 12.24 9.95
CA ILE A 722 34.62 10.88 10.11
C ILE A 722 35.94 10.72 9.33
N CYS A 723 36.02 11.25 8.10
CA CYS A 723 37.23 11.19 7.29
C CYS A 723 38.47 11.76 8.01
N ASN A 724 38.32 12.81 8.83
CA ASN A 724 39.43 13.40 9.59
C ASN A 724 40.07 12.40 10.56
N HIS A 725 39.26 11.58 11.22
CA HIS A 725 39.73 10.56 12.17
C HIS A 725 40.20 9.32 11.42
N LEU A 726 39.47 8.92 10.38
CA LEU A 726 39.72 7.71 9.62
C LEU A 726 41.12 7.69 8.96
N VAL A 727 41.59 8.81 8.40
CA VAL A 727 42.96 8.89 7.84
C VAL A 727 44.08 8.83 8.89
N SER A 728 43.76 9.05 10.16
CA SER A 728 44.72 8.97 11.27
C SER A 728 44.85 7.56 11.86
N LEU A 729 43.93 6.64 11.54
CA LEU A 729 43.92 5.29 12.09
C LEU A 729 44.91 4.36 11.38
N ASP A 730 45.67 3.60 12.16
CA ASP A 730 46.57 2.56 11.62
C ASP A 730 45.79 1.46 10.90
N SER A 731 44.60 1.09 11.39
CA SER A 731 43.73 0.12 10.71
C SER A 731 43.34 0.56 9.29
N TRP A 732 43.10 1.86 9.09
CA TRP A 732 42.80 2.41 7.77
C TRP A 732 44.02 2.42 6.85
N ARG A 733 45.19 2.78 7.39
CA ARG A 733 46.47 2.67 6.65
C ARG A 733 46.74 1.22 6.25
N ASN A 734 46.48 0.26 7.13
CA ASN A 734 46.64 -1.16 6.86
C ASN A 734 45.68 -1.64 5.76
N LEU A 735 44.42 -1.21 5.77
CA LEU A 735 43.46 -1.52 4.71
C LEU A 735 43.89 -0.92 3.36
N THR A 736 44.41 0.31 3.37
CA THR A 736 44.93 0.98 2.16
C THR A 736 46.16 0.24 1.62
N ASN A 737 47.11 -0.11 2.48
CA ASN A 737 48.29 -0.90 2.12
C ASN A 737 47.90 -2.29 1.60
N ALA A 738 46.88 -2.91 2.19
CA ALA A 738 46.35 -4.18 1.71
C ALA A 738 45.76 -4.01 0.31
N PHE A 739 45.01 -2.95 0.02
CA PHE A 739 44.44 -2.71 -1.31
C PHE A 739 45.51 -2.66 -2.41
N ASP A 740 46.67 -2.08 -2.11
CA ASP A 740 47.78 -1.97 -3.07
C ASP A 740 48.60 -3.27 -3.21
N ASN A 741 48.69 -4.09 -2.15
CA ASN A 741 49.67 -5.18 -2.07
C ASN A 741 49.06 -6.61 -1.91
N GLU A 742 47.85 -6.74 -1.38
CA GLU A 742 47.24 -8.03 -1.07
C GLU A 742 46.52 -8.65 -2.27
N LYS A 743 47.03 -9.79 -2.72
CA LYS A 743 46.49 -10.51 -3.89
C LYS A 743 45.02 -10.92 -3.72
N LYS A 744 44.56 -11.08 -2.48
CA LYS A 744 43.17 -11.45 -2.17
C LYS A 744 42.18 -10.35 -2.55
N LEU A 745 42.56 -9.08 -2.42
CA LEU A 745 41.69 -7.95 -2.79
C LEU A 745 41.57 -7.80 -4.31
N PHE A 746 42.56 -8.29 -5.08
CA PHE A 746 42.44 -8.40 -6.53
C PHE A 746 41.40 -9.44 -7.00
N LEU A 747 40.93 -10.32 -6.11
CA LEU A 747 39.87 -11.30 -6.40
C LEU A 747 38.45 -10.76 -6.17
N LEU A 748 38.32 -9.54 -5.60
CA LEU A 748 37.03 -8.86 -5.51
C LEU A 748 36.47 -8.59 -6.91
N ASP A 749 35.14 -8.57 -7.05
CA ASP A 749 34.50 -8.16 -8.30
C ASP A 749 34.89 -6.71 -8.66
N SER A 750 34.97 -6.44 -9.96
CA SER A 750 35.39 -5.15 -10.53
C SER A 750 34.56 -3.98 -10.01
N THR A 751 33.28 -4.21 -9.71
CA THR A 751 32.37 -3.20 -9.13
C THR A 751 32.77 -2.85 -7.70
N HIS A 752 33.08 -3.85 -6.88
CA HIS A 752 33.48 -3.70 -5.48
C HIS A 752 34.88 -3.10 -5.36
N GLN A 753 35.83 -3.49 -6.22
CA GLN A 753 37.16 -2.85 -6.29
C GLN A 753 37.06 -1.36 -6.59
N ARG A 754 36.20 -0.98 -7.55
CA ARG A 754 35.97 0.42 -7.89
C ARG A 754 35.35 1.19 -6.73
N SER A 755 34.39 0.59 -6.03
CA SER A 755 33.75 1.19 -4.86
C SER A 755 34.73 1.40 -3.70
N LEU A 756 35.58 0.40 -3.44
CA LEU A 756 36.64 0.48 -2.44
C LEU A 756 37.67 1.56 -2.81
N ALA A 757 38.15 1.59 -4.06
CA ALA A 757 39.05 2.64 -4.53
C ALA A 757 38.44 4.04 -4.40
N GLN A 758 37.16 4.21 -4.76
CA GLN A 758 36.45 5.48 -4.56
C GLN A 758 36.36 5.87 -3.08
N THR A 759 36.17 4.89 -2.20
CA THR A 759 36.12 5.10 -0.75
C THR A 759 37.48 5.57 -0.22
N LEU A 760 38.57 4.91 -0.61
CA LEU A 760 39.94 5.30 -0.26
C LEU A 760 40.29 6.70 -0.76
N VAL A 761 39.89 7.05 -1.99
CA VAL A 761 40.11 8.41 -2.53
C VAL A 761 39.27 9.46 -1.80
N ARG A 762 38.02 9.14 -1.44
CA ARG A 762 37.14 10.07 -0.72
C ARG A 762 37.60 10.35 0.70
N SER A 763 38.18 9.36 1.39
CA SER A 763 38.70 9.58 2.75
C SER A 763 39.84 10.59 2.78
N ALA A 764 40.60 10.76 1.69
CA ALA A 764 41.65 11.77 1.58
C ALA A 764 41.14 13.22 1.81
N SER A 765 39.83 13.46 1.67
CA SER A 765 39.21 14.74 2.06
C SER A 765 39.36 15.11 3.55
N GLY A 766 39.74 14.15 4.40
CA GLY A 766 40.05 14.34 5.82
C GLY A 766 41.50 14.70 6.13
N VAL A 767 42.41 14.71 5.14
CA VAL A 767 43.84 15.03 5.35
C VAL A 767 44.00 16.53 5.56
N ARG A 768 44.44 16.93 6.76
CA ARG A 768 44.52 18.35 7.18
C ARG A 768 45.85 19.04 6.82
N ASN A 769 46.95 18.30 6.60
CA ASN A 769 48.29 18.86 6.36
C ASN A 769 48.89 18.42 5.00
N ILE A 770 49.62 19.33 4.34
CA ILE A 770 50.32 19.07 3.06
C ILE A 770 51.46 18.04 3.24
N GLU A 771 52.09 17.98 4.42
CA GLU A 771 53.15 16.99 4.73
C GLU A 771 52.60 15.56 4.88
N SER A 772 51.38 15.41 5.38
CA SER A 772 50.66 14.12 5.47
C SER A 772 49.99 13.69 4.17
N SER A 773 49.95 14.54 3.14
CA SER A 773 49.41 14.22 1.82
C SER A 773 50.43 13.51 0.92
N ASN A 774 51.72 13.55 1.27
CA ASN A 774 52.81 12.92 0.51
C ASN A 774 53.24 11.55 1.07
N GLN A 775 52.66 11.13 2.20
CA GLN A 775 52.80 9.81 2.82
C GLN A 775 51.52 9.01 2.60
#